data_AF-A0A502SRT0-F1
#
_entry.id   AF-A0A502SRT0-F1
#
_cell.length_a   1.000
_cell.length_b   1.000
_cell.length_c   1.000
_cell.angle_alpha   90.00
_cell.angle_beta   90.00
_cell.angle_gamma   90.00
#
_symmetry.space_group_name_H-M   'P 1'
#
loop_
_entity.id
_entity.type
_entity.pdbx_description
1 polymer ?
#
loop_
_entity_poly.entity_id
_entity_poly.type
_entity_poly.pdbx_seq_one_letter_code
_entity_poly.pdbx_strand_id
1 'polypeptide(L)'
;MKTVTEFPRKVVEFPDMGIVMPDGCRLSARVWMPEDATDDPVPAILEHLPYRKRDGTIFRDQLTHPYFAGHGYASIRVDMRGNGDSEGLMDDEYSEQELQDACDVIAWAAAQPWCNGNVGMMGISWGGFNCLQVAAKQPPALKAVISLCSTVDRYADDIHYKGGCLLLENFGWASTMLSYSSRPPDPAIAGGNRWRDLWLNRLENQSFLLPLWLSHQHRDAYWKRGSICEDFSAVKAAVLSIGGWHDGYRNTISNLVTNIESPVKGIVGPWIHKYPHYAGPKPAIGFLQEALRWWDRWLKGAETGVEADPAYRAYVMDSVRPARWHPERPGRWVAEQTWPSANIKLETIELIPDGAKPAIVASPQTCGLAGGEYFPFTFGPELPGDQRPDDALSVCFDQPELGEAIDIVGAPELDVRLASDRPQANIAVRLCDVHPDGASELISYGVLNLTHRNSHEFPQALVPGQTVSARVVLDQCAYRVPAGHKLRIAVSTAYWPMIWPSPEPVRLDLSTATLRLPRRPLARGDEVSFPEPEGATPWATETIRQANSERHVDRDEKTGLVRLSITDDFGEVRDIDHGLANGSVVREIWTIHPDDPLSATGATHWTQTLSRNEWSVRTETFAEMRSDAANFIVSARIEAYEGEKLIFERDFEQAIPRSRV
;
A
#
# COMPACT_ATOMS: atom_id res chain seq x y z
N MET A 1 12.27 12.12 -16.10
CA MET A 1 11.09 11.76 -16.92
C MET A 1 11.00 12.75 -18.06
N LYS A 2 10.89 12.25 -19.29
CA LYS A 2 10.73 13.03 -20.52
C LYS A 2 9.24 13.28 -20.77
N THR A 3 8.88 14.53 -21.01
CA THR A 3 7.51 14.89 -21.42
C THR A 3 7.30 14.61 -22.90
N VAL A 4 6.22 13.91 -23.24
CA VAL A 4 5.78 13.65 -24.62
C VAL A 4 4.61 14.56 -24.95
N THR A 5 4.78 15.38 -25.99
CA THR A 5 3.80 16.41 -26.42
C THR A 5 3.16 16.10 -27.77
N GLU A 6 3.73 15.16 -28.52
CA GLU A 6 3.23 14.72 -29.83
C GLU A 6 2.96 13.22 -29.77
N PHE A 7 1.75 12.82 -30.16
CA PHE A 7 1.31 11.44 -30.14
C PHE A 7 0.94 10.94 -31.54
N PRO A 8 1.04 9.63 -31.81
CA PRO A 8 0.63 9.03 -33.08
C PRO A 8 -0.83 9.32 -33.48
N ARG A 9 -1.73 9.43 -32.49
CA ARG A 9 -3.14 9.78 -32.70
C ARG A 9 -3.49 11.03 -31.90
N LYS A 10 -4.32 11.88 -32.48
CA LYS A 10 -4.85 13.06 -31.81
C LYS A 10 -5.86 12.63 -30.76
N VAL A 11 -5.70 13.12 -29.53
CA VAL A 11 -6.52 12.75 -28.37
C VAL A 11 -7.63 13.78 -28.15
N VAL A 12 -8.83 13.31 -27.86
CA VAL A 12 -9.92 14.09 -27.28
C VAL A 12 -10.15 13.67 -25.84
N GLU A 13 -10.56 14.63 -25.01
CA GLU A 13 -10.86 14.42 -23.59
C GLU A 13 -12.33 14.75 -23.30
N PHE A 14 -12.94 13.89 -22.48
CA PHE A 14 -14.24 14.11 -21.85
C PHE A 14 -14.03 14.20 -20.33
N PRO A 15 -14.08 15.40 -19.73
CA PRO A 15 -13.77 15.61 -18.30
C PRO A 15 -14.79 14.94 -17.37
N ASP A 16 -16.01 14.72 -17.88
CA ASP A 16 -17.09 14.01 -17.22
C ASP A 16 -18.00 13.32 -18.25
N MET A 17 -17.86 12.01 -18.37
CA MET A 17 -18.74 11.12 -19.12
C MET A 17 -19.54 10.28 -18.12
N GLY A 18 -20.86 10.41 -18.16
CA GLY A 18 -21.76 9.67 -17.27
C GLY A 18 -21.92 8.22 -17.74
N ILE A 19 -21.68 7.27 -16.84
CA ILE A 19 -21.94 5.85 -17.05
C ILE A 19 -23.14 5.48 -16.18
N VAL A 20 -24.27 5.10 -16.79
CA VAL A 20 -25.48 4.70 -16.06
C VAL A 20 -25.42 3.19 -15.83
N MET A 21 -25.37 2.81 -14.56
CA MET A 21 -25.32 1.42 -14.11
C MET A 21 -26.69 0.74 -14.28
N PRO A 22 -26.76 -0.61 -14.28
CA PRO A 22 -28.03 -1.33 -14.43
C PRO A 22 -29.12 -0.95 -13.42
N ASP A 23 -28.73 -0.50 -12.22
CA ASP A 23 -29.63 -0.03 -11.15
C ASP A 23 -30.03 1.44 -11.29
N GLY A 24 -29.55 2.14 -12.33
CA GLY A 24 -29.81 3.55 -12.59
C GLY A 24 -28.83 4.52 -11.92
N CYS A 25 -27.89 4.04 -11.10
CA CYS A 25 -26.85 4.89 -10.51
C CYS A 25 -25.94 5.45 -11.61
N ARG A 26 -25.65 6.75 -11.56
CA ARG A 26 -24.70 7.38 -12.48
C ARG A 26 -23.30 7.44 -11.89
N LEU A 27 -22.36 6.72 -12.48
CA LEU A 27 -20.93 6.91 -12.25
C LEU A 27 -20.38 8.02 -13.15
N SER A 28 -19.38 8.72 -12.65
CA SER A 28 -18.67 9.81 -13.31
C SER A 28 -17.29 9.35 -13.76
N ALA A 29 -17.02 9.46 -15.05
CA ALA A 29 -15.75 9.06 -15.65
C ALA A 29 -15.05 10.23 -16.35
N ARG A 30 -13.73 10.29 -16.28
CA ARG A 30 -12.90 11.10 -17.17
C ARG A 30 -12.33 10.18 -18.24
N VAL A 31 -12.49 10.54 -19.50
CA VAL A 31 -12.19 9.67 -20.63
C VAL A 31 -11.28 10.38 -21.62
N TRP A 32 -10.20 9.71 -22.03
CA TRP A 32 -9.33 10.14 -23.11
C TRP A 32 -9.33 9.08 -24.19
N MET A 33 -9.54 9.47 -25.44
CA MET A 33 -9.52 8.53 -26.56
C MET A 33 -9.05 9.21 -27.85
N PRO A 34 -8.59 8.45 -28.86
CA PRO A 34 -8.35 8.98 -30.19
C PRO A 34 -9.59 9.66 -30.78
N GLU A 35 -9.42 10.80 -31.43
CA GLU A 35 -10.51 11.54 -32.10
C GLU A 35 -11.24 10.69 -33.16
N ASP A 36 -10.50 9.79 -33.81
CA ASP A 36 -10.94 8.88 -34.85
C ASP A 36 -11.40 7.50 -34.31
N ALA A 37 -11.53 7.34 -32.98
CA ALA A 37 -11.87 6.05 -32.37
C ALA A 37 -13.24 5.51 -32.79
N THR A 38 -14.18 6.33 -33.27
CA THR A 38 -15.46 5.83 -33.80
C THR A 38 -15.32 5.22 -35.20
N ASP A 39 -14.37 5.72 -36.00
CA ASP A 39 -14.09 5.21 -37.34
C ASP A 39 -13.10 4.03 -37.32
N ASP A 40 -12.15 4.07 -36.38
CA ASP A 40 -11.17 3.00 -36.11
C ASP A 40 -11.18 2.65 -34.59
N PRO A 41 -12.09 1.76 -34.15
CA PRO A 41 -12.28 1.40 -32.75
C PRO A 41 -11.03 0.83 -32.07
N VAL A 42 -10.81 1.24 -30.82
CA VAL A 42 -9.63 0.92 -30.03
C VAL A 42 -9.97 0.12 -28.78
N PRO A 43 -9.03 -0.63 -28.18
CA PRO A 43 -9.27 -1.23 -26.88
C PRO A 43 -9.35 -0.17 -25.78
N ALA A 44 -10.03 -0.49 -24.68
CA ALA A 44 -10.16 0.39 -23.52
C ALA A 44 -9.20 0.01 -22.37
N ILE A 45 -8.79 0.97 -21.56
CA ILE A 45 -8.03 0.78 -20.31
C ILE A 45 -8.81 1.46 -19.19
N LEU A 46 -9.23 0.69 -18.19
CA LEU A 46 -10.01 1.14 -17.04
C LEU A 46 -9.14 1.33 -15.79
N GLU A 47 -9.34 2.45 -15.08
CA GLU A 47 -8.95 2.63 -13.67
C GLU A 47 -10.20 3.05 -12.87
N HIS A 48 -10.57 2.27 -11.85
CA HIS A 48 -11.81 2.43 -11.07
C HIS A 48 -11.48 2.49 -9.58
N LEU A 49 -11.68 3.63 -8.90
CA LEU A 49 -11.19 3.83 -7.53
C LEU A 49 -11.84 5.05 -6.82
N PRO A 50 -11.67 5.24 -5.49
CA PRO A 50 -12.39 6.27 -4.73
C PRO A 50 -11.70 7.63 -4.71
N TYR A 51 -10.52 7.77 -5.33
CA TYR A 51 -9.66 8.93 -5.17
C TYR A 51 -9.96 10.05 -6.18
N ARG A 52 -11.17 10.62 -6.18
CA ARG A 52 -11.62 11.83 -6.93
C ARG A 52 -10.81 12.21 -8.19
N LYS A 53 -11.36 11.98 -9.39
CA LYS A 53 -10.64 12.22 -10.67
C LYS A 53 -10.28 13.69 -10.95
N ARG A 54 -11.01 14.62 -10.33
CA ARG A 54 -10.94 16.05 -10.64
C ARG A 54 -9.96 16.82 -9.75
N ASP A 55 -9.82 16.40 -8.50
CA ASP A 55 -8.99 17.11 -7.50
C ASP A 55 -8.15 16.17 -6.64
N GLY A 56 -8.29 14.85 -6.79
CA GLY A 56 -7.43 13.85 -6.13
C GLY A 56 -6.35 13.31 -7.06
N THR A 57 -6.75 12.62 -8.14
CA THR A 57 -5.81 11.90 -9.01
C THR A 57 -5.42 12.64 -10.29
N ILE A 58 -5.95 13.84 -10.49
CA ILE A 58 -5.82 14.60 -11.75
C ILE A 58 -4.39 14.69 -12.29
N PHE A 59 -3.39 14.91 -11.41
CA PHE A 59 -1.99 15.01 -11.80
C PHE A 59 -1.44 13.70 -12.35
N ARG A 60 -1.63 12.58 -11.64
CA ARG A 60 -1.13 11.28 -12.11
C ARG A 60 -1.90 10.79 -13.33
N ASP A 61 -3.19 11.10 -13.38
CA ASP A 61 -4.08 10.71 -14.46
C ASP A 61 -3.64 11.40 -15.75
N GLN A 62 -3.32 12.69 -15.67
CA GLN A 62 -2.86 13.50 -16.79
C GLN A 62 -1.51 13.03 -17.36
N LEU A 63 -0.60 12.50 -16.53
CA LEU A 63 0.68 11.97 -17.01
C LEU A 63 0.52 10.66 -17.77
N THR A 64 -0.55 9.91 -17.49
CA THR A 64 -0.70 8.49 -17.84
C THR A 64 -1.73 8.25 -18.94
N HIS A 65 -2.98 8.68 -18.72
CA HIS A 65 -4.11 8.34 -19.58
C HIS A 65 -4.04 9.01 -20.96
N PRO A 66 -3.63 10.29 -21.10
CA PRO A 66 -3.40 10.88 -22.43
C PRO A 66 -2.29 10.19 -23.22
N TYR A 67 -1.26 9.68 -22.53
CA TYR A 67 -0.19 8.93 -23.18
C TYR A 67 -0.76 7.66 -23.82
N PHE A 68 -1.47 6.83 -23.06
CA PHE A 68 -2.12 5.64 -23.63
C PHE A 68 -3.12 6.01 -24.73
N ALA A 69 -3.94 7.05 -24.54
CA ALA A 69 -4.89 7.48 -25.56
C ALA A 69 -4.21 7.86 -26.88
N GLY A 70 -3.10 8.61 -26.82
CA GLY A 70 -2.30 8.99 -27.97
C GLY A 70 -1.68 7.79 -28.72
N HIS A 71 -1.52 6.65 -28.03
CA HIS A 71 -1.04 5.38 -28.57
C HIS A 71 -2.17 4.40 -28.95
N GLY A 72 -3.40 4.91 -29.12
CA GLY A 72 -4.53 4.14 -29.66
C GLY A 72 -5.26 3.29 -28.64
N TYR A 73 -5.64 3.90 -27.51
CA TYR A 73 -6.46 3.31 -26.45
C TYR A 73 -7.56 4.27 -26.00
N ALA A 74 -8.71 3.76 -25.57
CA ALA A 74 -9.67 4.57 -24.81
C ALA A 74 -9.36 4.42 -23.31
N SER A 75 -8.77 5.44 -22.70
CA SER A 75 -8.43 5.42 -21.28
C SER A 75 -9.57 6.02 -20.44
N ILE A 76 -10.04 5.27 -19.45
CA ILE A 76 -11.26 5.56 -18.67
C ILE A 76 -10.89 5.56 -17.19
N ARG A 77 -10.98 6.72 -16.55
CA ARG A 77 -10.80 6.88 -15.12
C ARG A 77 -12.17 7.12 -14.48
N VAL A 78 -12.67 6.19 -13.68
CA VAL A 78 -14.01 6.23 -13.04
C VAL A 78 -13.91 6.55 -11.55
N ASP A 79 -14.68 7.54 -11.09
CA ASP A 79 -14.96 7.69 -9.65
C ASP A 79 -15.90 6.56 -9.26
N MET A 80 -15.51 5.70 -8.32
CA MET A 80 -16.43 4.64 -7.89
C MET A 80 -17.71 5.21 -7.27
N ARG A 81 -18.74 4.38 -7.17
CA ARG A 81 -19.98 4.70 -6.46
C ARG A 81 -19.72 5.35 -5.09
N GLY A 82 -20.47 6.41 -4.80
CA GLY A 82 -20.38 7.16 -3.55
C GLY A 82 -19.15 8.07 -3.41
N ASN A 83 -18.25 8.10 -4.38
CA ASN A 83 -17.02 8.89 -4.32
C ASN A 83 -16.95 9.90 -5.47
N GLY A 84 -16.19 10.98 -5.25
CA GLY A 84 -16.05 12.06 -6.23
C GLY A 84 -17.39 12.57 -6.76
N ASP A 85 -17.52 12.60 -8.08
CA ASP A 85 -18.70 13.10 -8.79
C ASP A 85 -19.75 12.00 -9.11
N SER A 86 -19.53 10.75 -8.67
CA SER A 86 -20.43 9.60 -8.90
C SER A 86 -21.57 9.52 -7.89
N GLU A 87 -22.77 9.14 -8.31
CA GLU A 87 -23.89 8.93 -7.39
C GLU A 87 -23.69 7.71 -6.46
N GLY A 88 -24.66 7.50 -5.57
CA GLY A 88 -24.70 6.36 -4.65
C GLY A 88 -23.90 6.56 -3.37
N LEU A 89 -23.64 5.46 -2.68
CA LEU A 89 -22.95 5.38 -1.39
C LEU A 89 -21.84 4.33 -1.47
N MET A 90 -20.78 4.55 -0.69
CA MET A 90 -19.72 3.57 -0.45
C MET A 90 -19.94 2.98 0.94
N ASP A 91 -20.05 1.65 1.01
CA ASP A 91 -20.34 0.92 2.24
C ASP A 91 -19.08 0.38 2.92
N ASP A 92 -18.12 -0.09 2.13
CA ASP A 92 -16.86 -0.69 2.57
C ASP A 92 -15.82 -0.66 1.43
N GLU A 93 -14.61 -1.12 1.72
CA GLU A 93 -13.57 -1.33 0.73
C GLU A 93 -13.69 -2.68 -0.01
N TYR A 94 -13.67 -2.61 -1.35
CA TYR A 94 -13.76 -3.78 -2.23
C TYR A 94 -15.03 -4.60 -1.98
N SER A 95 -16.16 -3.91 -1.80
CA SER A 95 -17.45 -4.55 -1.62
C SER A 95 -17.90 -5.26 -2.89
N GLU A 96 -18.82 -6.22 -2.77
CA GLU A 96 -19.38 -6.90 -3.96
C GLU A 96 -20.00 -5.90 -4.94
N GLN A 97 -20.60 -4.81 -4.43
CA GLN A 97 -21.15 -3.75 -5.27
C GLN A 97 -20.05 -3.02 -6.04
N GLU A 98 -18.93 -2.66 -5.40
CA GLU A 98 -17.80 -2.02 -6.08
C GLU A 98 -17.26 -2.90 -7.22
N LEU A 99 -17.03 -4.18 -6.94
CA LEU A 99 -16.49 -5.11 -7.91
C LEU A 99 -17.48 -5.39 -9.05
N GLN A 100 -18.78 -5.45 -8.75
CA GLN A 100 -19.83 -5.58 -9.76
C GLN A 100 -19.92 -4.33 -10.64
N ASP A 101 -19.86 -3.13 -10.05
CA ASP A 101 -19.84 -1.87 -10.80
C ASP A 101 -18.66 -1.84 -11.78
N ALA A 102 -17.47 -2.28 -11.35
CA ALA A 102 -16.32 -2.38 -12.24
C ALA A 102 -16.53 -3.39 -13.40
N CYS A 103 -17.13 -4.56 -13.14
CA CYS A 103 -17.51 -5.52 -14.19
C CYS A 103 -18.51 -4.91 -15.20
N ASP A 104 -19.50 -4.16 -14.70
CA ASP A 104 -20.52 -3.54 -15.53
C ASP A 104 -19.96 -2.36 -16.34
N VAL A 105 -19.01 -1.60 -15.79
CA VAL A 105 -18.26 -0.57 -16.54
C VAL A 105 -17.43 -1.20 -17.65
N ILE A 106 -16.78 -2.35 -17.41
CA ILE A 106 -16.05 -3.10 -18.44
C ILE A 106 -17.00 -3.53 -19.57
N ALA A 107 -18.18 -4.05 -19.23
CA ALA A 107 -19.18 -4.44 -20.21
C ALA A 107 -19.73 -3.23 -20.98
N TRP A 108 -19.99 -2.11 -20.30
CA TRP A 108 -20.41 -0.85 -20.91
C TRP A 108 -19.38 -0.33 -21.90
N ALA A 109 -18.10 -0.29 -21.52
CA ALA A 109 -17.00 0.18 -22.35
C ALA A 109 -16.87 -0.69 -23.61
N ALA A 110 -16.88 -2.02 -23.46
CA ALA A 110 -16.79 -2.96 -24.57
C ALA A 110 -17.95 -2.87 -25.57
N ALA A 111 -19.11 -2.34 -25.15
CA ALA A 111 -20.28 -2.15 -25.99
C ALA A 111 -20.31 -0.81 -26.73
N GLN A 112 -19.38 0.11 -26.45
CA GLN A 112 -19.36 1.41 -27.11
C GLN A 112 -18.83 1.32 -28.55
N PRO A 113 -19.32 2.16 -29.48
CA PRO A 113 -18.89 2.12 -30.89
C PRO A 113 -17.40 2.46 -31.09
N TRP A 114 -16.80 3.15 -30.13
CA TRP A 114 -15.37 3.48 -30.14
C TRP A 114 -14.47 2.38 -29.57
N CYS A 115 -15.06 1.33 -28.98
CA CYS A 115 -14.32 0.21 -28.41
C CYS A 115 -14.31 -0.99 -29.34
N ASN A 116 -13.15 -1.64 -29.49
CA ASN A 116 -13.04 -2.89 -30.27
C ASN A 116 -13.46 -4.16 -29.50
N GLY A 117 -14.03 -4.00 -28.30
CA GLY A 117 -14.49 -5.08 -27.43
C GLY A 117 -13.45 -5.65 -26.46
N ASN A 118 -12.17 -5.26 -26.56
CA ASN A 118 -11.13 -5.64 -25.60
C ASN A 118 -10.92 -4.55 -24.56
N VAL A 119 -10.85 -4.95 -23.29
CA VAL A 119 -10.63 -4.05 -22.15
C VAL A 119 -9.45 -4.55 -21.33
N GLY A 120 -8.60 -3.63 -20.90
CA GLY A 120 -7.62 -3.82 -19.83
C GLY A 120 -8.02 -3.03 -18.58
N MET A 121 -7.48 -3.41 -17.43
CA MET A 121 -7.69 -2.66 -16.18
C MET A 121 -6.37 -2.44 -15.45
N MET A 122 -6.17 -1.27 -14.85
CA MET A 122 -4.98 -0.99 -14.08
C MET A 122 -5.26 -0.09 -12.89
N GLY A 123 -4.31 -0.08 -11.96
CA GLY A 123 -4.29 0.88 -10.88
C GLY A 123 -3.20 0.60 -9.87
N ILE A 124 -3.00 1.57 -8.97
CA ILE A 124 -2.12 1.46 -7.81
C ILE A 124 -2.95 1.37 -6.53
N SER A 125 -2.44 0.68 -5.50
CA SER A 125 -3.13 0.57 -4.21
C SER A 125 -4.50 -0.06 -4.44
N TRP A 126 -5.57 0.55 -3.94
CA TRP A 126 -6.95 0.20 -4.25
C TRP A 126 -7.23 -0.19 -5.71
N GLY A 127 -6.76 0.59 -6.69
CA GLY A 127 -6.94 0.25 -8.11
C GLY A 127 -6.14 -0.98 -8.56
N GLY A 128 -5.04 -1.28 -7.87
CA GLY A 128 -4.24 -2.49 -8.07
C GLY A 128 -4.85 -3.73 -7.40
N PHE A 129 -5.52 -3.56 -6.25
CA PHE A 129 -6.28 -4.62 -5.59
C PHE A 129 -7.51 -5.00 -6.40
N ASN A 130 -8.34 -4.01 -6.73
CA ASN A 130 -9.62 -4.29 -7.37
C ASN A 130 -9.45 -4.76 -8.81
N CYS A 131 -8.38 -4.40 -9.53
CA CYS A 131 -8.14 -4.97 -10.86
C CYS A 131 -7.85 -6.47 -10.79
N LEU A 132 -7.14 -6.95 -9.76
CA LEU A 132 -6.92 -8.38 -9.51
C LEU A 132 -8.21 -9.09 -9.11
N GLN A 133 -9.00 -8.48 -8.21
CA GLN A 133 -10.29 -9.04 -7.76
C GLN A 133 -11.31 -9.11 -8.90
N VAL A 134 -11.40 -8.07 -9.74
CA VAL A 134 -12.25 -8.05 -10.95
C VAL A 134 -11.74 -9.05 -11.98
N ALA A 135 -10.42 -9.22 -12.15
CA ALA A 135 -9.87 -10.25 -13.01
C ALA A 135 -10.27 -11.67 -12.57
N ALA A 136 -10.36 -11.92 -11.27
CA ALA A 136 -10.88 -13.18 -10.72
C ALA A 136 -12.39 -13.39 -10.98
N LYS A 137 -13.18 -12.31 -11.15
CA LYS A 137 -14.59 -12.37 -11.59
C LYS A 137 -14.76 -12.65 -13.10
N GLN A 138 -13.67 -12.62 -13.87
CA GLN A 138 -13.63 -13.00 -15.29
C GLN A 138 -14.64 -12.28 -16.22
N PRO A 139 -14.82 -10.95 -16.16
CA PRO A 139 -15.66 -10.24 -17.11
C PRO A 139 -15.15 -10.51 -18.55
N PRO A 140 -16.00 -10.93 -19.51
CA PRO A 140 -15.55 -11.48 -20.79
C PRO A 140 -14.65 -10.56 -21.63
N ALA A 141 -14.83 -9.24 -21.52
CA ALA A 141 -14.05 -8.26 -22.25
C ALA A 141 -12.65 -7.99 -21.65
N LEU A 142 -12.42 -8.36 -20.39
CA LEU A 142 -11.14 -8.11 -19.70
C LEU A 142 -10.08 -9.12 -20.14
N LYS A 143 -9.01 -8.64 -20.78
CA LYS A 143 -7.95 -9.52 -21.32
C LYS A 143 -6.63 -9.42 -20.56
N ALA A 144 -6.36 -8.27 -19.95
CA ALA A 144 -5.13 -8.05 -19.19
C ALA A 144 -5.32 -7.02 -18.07
N VAL A 145 -4.50 -7.14 -17.03
CA VAL A 145 -4.40 -6.17 -15.95
C VAL A 145 -2.95 -5.75 -15.67
N ILE A 146 -2.78 -4.52 -15.21
CA ILE A 146 -1.54 -4.05 -14.58
C ILE A 146 -1.87 -3.67 -13.15
N SER A 147 -1.34 -4.45 -12.21
CA SER A 147 -1.57 -4.24 -10.77
C SER A 147 -0.31 -3.66 -10.12
N LEU A 148 -0.44 -2.47 -9.53
CA LEU A 148 0.68 -1.78 -8.88
C LEU A 148 0.47 -1.69 -7.36
N CYS A 149 1.51 -1.99 -6.58
CA CYS A 149 1.54 -1.82 -5.11
C CYS A 149 0.22 -2.25 -4.45
N SER A 150 -0.16 -3.51 -4.65
CA SER A 150 -1.42 -4.10 -4.17
C SER A 150 -1.16 -5.32 -3.30
N THR A 151 -2.15 -5.87 -2.59
CA THR A 151 -2.05 -7.18 -1.94
C THR A 151 -2.76 -8.30 -2.70
N VAL A 152 -2.38 -9.56 -2.43
CA VAL A 152 -3.17 -10.77 -2.76
C VAL A 152 -3.95 -11.30 -1.56
N ASP A 153 -3.60 -10.84 -0.35
CA ASP A 153 -4.11 -11.30 0.94
C ASP A 153 -4.49 -10.10 1.81
N ARG A 154 -5.79 -9.83 1.93
CA ARG A 154 -6.32 -8.68 2.68
C ARG A 154 -6.22 -8.79 4.21
N TYR A 155 -5.72 -9.90 4.74
CA TYR A 155 -5.53 -10.06 6.19
C TYR A 155 -4.07 -10.22 6.58
N ALA A 156 -3.28 -11.06 5.91
CA ALA A 156 -1.92 -11.34 6.39
C ALA A 156 -0.88 -10.35 5.85
N ASP A 157 -1.23 -9.58 4.82
CA ASP A 157 -0.33 -8.67 4.11
C ASP A 157 -1.08 -7.44 3.57
N ASP A 158 -1.83 -6.78 4.45
CA ASP A 158 -2.61 -5.58 4.16
C ASP A 158 -2.44 -4.53 5.27
N ILE A 159 -2.89 -3.28 5.05
CA ILE A 159 -2.94 -2.21 6.07
C ILE A 159 -3.65 -2.62 7.37
N HIS A 160 -4.47 -3.66 7.34
CA HIS A 160 -5.29 -4.07 8.48
C HIS A 160 -4.49 -4.91 9.46
N TYR A 161 -3.86 -5.96 8.95
CA TYR A 161 -3.14 -6.94 9.75
C TYR A 161 -1.91 -7.43 8.99
N LYS A 162 -0.86 -7.79 9.74
CA LYS A 162 0.34 -8.44 9.22
C LYS A 162 0.78 -9.54 10.17
N GLY A 163 0.85 -10.78 9.68
CA GLY A 163 1.14 -11.94 10.54
C GLY A 163 0.19 -12.09 11.74
N GLY A 164 -1.07 -11.63 11.63
CA GLY A 164 -2.04 -11.60 12.73
C GLY A 164 -1.82 -10.49 13.76
N CYS A 165 -0.84 -9.61 13.57
CA CYS A 165 -0.69 -8.37 14.33
C CYS A 165 -1.58 -7.28 13.70
N LEU A 166 -2.31 -6.53 14.53
CA LEU A 166 -3.04 -5.34 14.09
C LEU A 166 -2.03 -4.23 13.73
N LEU A 167 -2.06 -3.72 12.50
CA LEU A 167 -1.26 -2.57 12.11
C LEU A 167 -1.93 -1.27 12.55
N LEU A 168 -1.13 -0.25 12.89
CA LEU A 168 -1.67 1.09 13.19
C LEU A 168 -2.31 1.73 11.94
N GLU A 169 -1.87 1.32 10.75
CA GLU A 169 -2.47 1.72 9.47
C GLU A 169 -3.94 1.32 9.32
N ASN A 170 -4.43 0.34 10.09
CA ASN A 170 -5.86 0.03 10.12
C ASN A 170 -6.66 1.27 10.58
N PHE A 171 -6.20 1.94 11.64
CA PHE A 171 -6.75 3.22 12.10
C PHE A 171 -6.39 4.38 11.17
N GLY A 172 -5.13 4.45 10.71
CA GLY A 172 -4.66 5.52 9.81
C GLY A 172 -5.46 5.59 8.51
N TRP A 173 -5.68 4.43 7.87
CA TRP A 173 -6.47 4.34 6.65
C TRP A 173 -7.97 4.57 6.87
N ALA A 174 -8.55 4.04 7.95
CA ALA A 174 -9.96 4.32 8.28
C ALA A 174 -10.20 5.82 8.46
N SER A 175 -9.27 6.52 9.11
CA SER A 175 -9.30 7.97 9.27
C SER A 175 -9.14 8.71 7.94
N THR A 176 -8.24 8.23 7.06
CA THR A 176 -8.05 8.76 5.72
C THR A 176 -9.32 8.62 4.88
N MET A 177 -9.98 7.47 4.89
CA MET A 177 -11.23 7.26 4.16
C MET A 177 -12.40 8.07 4.75
N LEU A 178 -12.44 8.25 6.08
CA LEU A 178 -13.39 9.15 6.73
C LEU A 178 -13.24 10.59 6.18
N SER A 179 -12.00 11.07 6.06
CA SER A 179 -11.69 12.37 5.47
C SER A 179 -12.01 12.44 3.98
N TYR A 180 -11.54 11.46 3.19
CA TYR A 180 -11.62 11.48 1.73
C TYR A 180 -13.06 11.44 1.23
N SER A 181 -13.89 10.56 1.81
CA SER A 181 -15.30 10.39 1.41
C SER A 181 -16.22 11.49 1.97
N SER A 182 -15.74 12.33 2.90
CA SER A 182 -16.51 13.46 3.42
C SER A 182 -16.68 14.62 2.41
N ARG A 183 -15.88 14.66 1.34
CA ARG A 183 -15.86 15.77 0.38
C ARG A 183 -17.05 15.75 -0.59
N PRO A 184 -17.63 16.92 -0.94
CA PRO A 184 -18.76 17.00 -1.87
C PRO A 184 -18.38 16.73 -3.34
N PRO A 185 -19.33 16.31 -4.19
CA PRO A 185 -19.20 16.45 -5.65
C PRO A 185 -18.92 17.90 -6.07
N ASP A 186 -18.26 18.11 -7.22
CA ASP A 186 -18.06 19.45 -7.77
C ASP A 186 -19.41 20.04 -8.27
N PRO A 187 -19.84 21.22 -7.79
CA PRO A 187 -21.06 21.88 -8.29
C PRO A 187 -21.10 22.13 -9.80
N ALA A 188 -19.94 22.29 -10.47
CA ALA A 188 -19.88 22.46 -11.91
C ALA A 188 -20.19 21.17 -12.69
N ILE A 189 -20.07 20.01 -12.05
CA ILE A 189 -20.40 18.70 -12.62
C ILE A 189 -21.80 18.27 -12.22
N ALA A 190 -22.08 18.23 -10.91
CA ALA A 190 -23.36 17.75 -10.39
C ALA A 190 -24.51 18.75 -10.61
N GLY A 191 -24.22 20.05 -10.73
CA GLY A 191 -25.17 21.10 -11.08
C GLY A 191 -26.15 21.50 -9.96
N GLY A 192 -26.71 22.71 -10.06
CA GLY A 192 -27.78 23.22 -9.20
C GLY A 192 -27.50 23.06 -7.70
N ASN A 193 -28.52 22.68 -6.92
CA ASN A 193 -28.38 22.25 -5.52
C ASN A 193 -28.11 20.74 -5.38
N ARG A 194 -28.06 20.00 -6.50
CA ARG A 194 -27.93 18.54 -6.47
C ARG A 194 -26.61 18.08 -5.86
N TRP A 195 -25.51 18.81 -6.08
CA TRP A 195 -24.22 18.53 -5.43
C TRP A 195 -24.36 18.53 -3.90
N ARG A 196 -25.16 19.44 -3.35
CA ARG A 196 -25.38 19.63 -1.92
C ARG A 196 -26.25 18.53 -1.35
N ASP A 197 -27.30 18.15 -2.07
CA ASP A 197 -28.17 17.04 -1.66
C ASP A 197 -27.40 15.71 -1.65
N LEU A 198 -26.59 15.45 -2.68
CA LEU A 198 -25.69 14.29 -2.73
C LEU A 198 -24.68 14.32 -1.58
N TRP A 199 -24.09 15.48 -1.31
CA TRP A 199 -23.10 15.62 -0.24
C TRP A 199 -23.69 15.34 1.14
N LEU A 200 -24.81 15.97 1.49
CA LEU A 200 -25.47 15.75 2.78
C LEU A 200 -25.94 14.30 2.93
N ASN A 201 -26.50 13.71 1.87
CA ASN A 201 -26.89 12.31 1.89
C ASN A 201 -25.69 11.37 2.14
N ARG A 202 -24.54 11.64 1.53
CA ARG A 202 -23.31 10.86 1.80
C ARG A 202 -22.84 11.04 3.24
N LEU A 203 -22.76 12.27 3.75
CA LEU A 203 -22.36 12.54 5.12
C LEU A 203 -23.25 11.84 6.16
N GLU A 204 -24.57 11.84 5.92
CA GLU A 204 -25.56 11.12 6.75
C GLU A 204 -25.35 9.60 6.76
N ASN A 205 -24.87 9.03 5.66
CA ASN A 205 -24.73 7.59 5.46
C ASN A 205 -23.29 7.07 5.51
N GLN A 206 -22.30 7.96 5.64
CA GLN A 206 -20.89 7.59 5.65
C GLN A 206 -20.57 6.73 6.88
N SER A 207 -19.92 5.60 6.66
CA SER A 207 -19.44 4.71 7.72
C SER A 207 -18.08 5.18 8.23
N PHE A 208 -17.87 5.11 9.54
CA PHE A 208 -16.52 5.01 10.08
C PHE A 208 -16.12 3.52 10.00
N LEU A 209 -15.18 3.19 9.11
CA LEU A 209 -14.90 1.79 8.74
C LEU A 209 -14.13 1.01 9.81
N LEU A 210 -13.40 1.71 10.69
CA LEU A 210 -12.54 1.07 11.69
C LEU A 210 -13.28 0.07 12.61
N PRO A 211 -14.45 0.38 13.20
CA PRO A 211 -15.18 -0.60 13.98
C PRO A 211 -15.54 -1.89 13.22
N LEU A 212 -15.87 -1.79 11.93
CA LEU A 212 -16.14 -2.97 11.10
C LEU A 212 -14.88 -3.82 11.00
N TRP A 213 -13.74 -3.21 10.63
CA TRP A 213 -12.48 -3.92 10.47
C TRP A 213 -11.97 -4.52 11.79
N LEU A 214 -12.08 -3.81 12.92
CA LEU A 214 -11.74 -4.32 14.25
C LEU A 214 -12.67 -5.43 14.75
N SER A 215 -13.87 -5.57 14.17
CA SER A 215 -14.75 -6.70 14.50
C SER A 215 -14.28 -8.01 13.85
N HIS A 216 -13.46 -7.92 12.80
CA HIS A 216 -12.89 -9.04 12.06
C HIS A 216 -11.41 -9.27 12.42
N GLN A 217 -11.12 -9.57 13.71
CA GLN A 217 -9.75 -9.73 14.19
C GLN A 217 -9.01 -10.97 13.69
N HIS A 218 -9.69 -11.92 13.08
CA HIS A 218 -9.14 -13.18 12.54
C HIS A 218 -9.43 -13.28 11.04
N ARG A 219 -8.72 -14.18 10.33
CA ARG A 219 -8.96 -14.44 8.90
C ARG A 219 -10.26 -15.20 8.67
N ASP A 220 -11.39 -14.51 8.79
CA ASP A 220 -12.72 -15.06 8.54
C ASP A 220 -13.20 -14.79 7.10
N ALA A 221 -14.48 -15.04 6.83
CA ALA A 221 -15.08 -14.88 5.52
C ALA A 221 -15.00 -13.45 4.96
N TYR A 222 -14.93 -12.43 5.82
CA TYR A 222 -14.84 -11.03 5.40
C TYR A 222 -13.53 -10.79 4.65
N TRP A 223 -12.40 -11.21 5.22
CA TRP A 223 -11.08 -11.03 4.58
C TRP A 223 -10.87 -11.96 3.39
N LYS A 224 -11.35 -13.20 3.48
CA LYS A 224 -11.23 -14.19 2.40
C LYS A 224 -11.90 -13.70 1.12
N ARG A 225 -13.09 -13.10 1.22
CA ARG A 225 -13.84 -12.56 0.07
C ARG A 225 -13.00 -11.62 -0.80
N GLY A 226 -12.24 -10.73 -0.17
CA GLY A 226 -11.42 -9.74 -0.87
C GLY A 226 -10.00 -10.20 -1.19
N SER A 227 -9.65 -11.47 -0.94
CA SER A 227 -8.29 -12.00 -1.14
C SER A 227 -8.24 -12.93 -2.34
N ILE A 228 -7.48 -12.57 -3.38
CA ILE A 228 -7.35 -13.43 -4.57
C ILE A 228 -6.48 -14.67 -4.31
N CYS A 229 -5.72 -14.70 -3.21
CA CYS A 229 -4.94 -15.88 -2.81
C CYS A 229 -5.81 -17.09 -2.43
N GLU A 230 -7.13 -16.92 -2.27
CA GLU A 230 -8.06 -18.03 -2.09
C GLU A 230 -8.18 -18.91 -3.35
N ASP A 231 -8.06 -18.31 -4.54
CA ASP A 231 -8.06 -19.03 -5.82
C ASP A 231 -7.36 -18.22 -6.92
N PHE A 232 -6.04 -18.39 -7.04
CA PHE A 232 -5.27 -17.77 -8.13
C PHE A 232 -5.70 -18.26 -9.52
N SER A 233 -6.27 -19.46 -9.64
CA SER A 233 -6.69 -20.02 -10.92
C SER A 233 -7.90 -19.29 -11.51
N ALA A 234 -8.65 -18.55 -10.69
CA ALA A 234 -9.76 -17.70 -11.13
C ALA A 234 -9.29 -16.53 -12.01
N VAL A 235 -8.03 -16.11 -11.91
CA VAL A 235 -7.47 -15.03 -12.74
C VAL A 235 -7.10 -15.57 -14.12
N LYS A 236 -7.90 -15.23 -15.14
CA LYS A 236 -7.66 -15.64 -16.54
C LYS A 236 -7.02 -14.56 -17.41
N ALA A 237 -7.18 -13.29 -17.02
CA ALA A 237 -6.52 -12.17 -17.69
C ALA A 237 -4.99 -12.26 -17.50
N ALA A 238 -4.23 -11.74 -18.45
CA ALA A 238 -2.78 -11.61 -18.30
C ALA A 238 -2.45 -10.57 -17.21
N VAL A 239 -1.52 -10.86 -16.31
CA VAL A 239 -1.15 -9.97 -15.19
C VAL A 239 0.28 -9.43 -15.32
N LEU A 240 0.44 -8.11 -15.35
CA LEU A 240 1.73 -7.48 -15.05
C LEU A 240 1.65 -6.87 -13.65
N SER A 241 2.45 -7.40 -12.72
CA SER A 241 2.49 -6.92 -11.33
C SER A 241 3.74 -6.09 -11.09
N ILE A 242 3.57 -4.94 -10.45
CA ILE A 242 4.66 -4.00 -10.22
C ILE A 242 4.62 -3.46 -8.79
N GLY A 243 5.76 -3.33 -8.12
CA GLY A 243 5.81 -2.65 -6.82
C GLY A 243 7.19 -2.13 -6.46
N GLY A 244 7.34 -1.72 -5.20
CA GLY A 244 8.56 -1.12 -4.67
C GLY A 244 9.06 -1.78 -3.39
N TRP A 245 10.38 -1.81 -3.19
CA TRP A 245 10.97 -2.35 -1.96
C TRP A 245 10.77 -1.47 -0.73
N HIS A 246 10.42 -0.20 -0.91
CA HIS A 246 10.06 0.70 0.19
C HIS A 246 8.54 0.82 0.34
N ASP A 247 7.77 -0.05 -0.32
CA ASP A 247 6.32 -0.12 -0.23
C ASP A 247 5.87 -1.17 0.80
N GLY A 248 4.67 -1.00 1.39
CA GLY A 248 4.08 -1.98 2.30
C GLY A 248 3.64 -3.28 1.63
N TYR A 249 3.34 -3.27 0.33
CA TYR A 249 2.83 -4.41 -0.44
C TYR A 249 3.88 -5.14 -1.29
N ARG A 250 5.14 -5.13 -0.84
CA ARG A 250 6.28 -5.66 -1.61
C ARG A 250 6.24 -7.17 -1.85
N ASN A 251 5.38 -7.93 -1.16
CA ASN A 251 5.33 -9.39 -1.27
C ASN A 251 4.48 -9.88 -2.46
N THR A 252 3.53 -9.08 -2.91
CA THR A 252 2.50 -9.46 -3.88
C THR A 252 3.06 -9.91 -5.21
N ILE A 253 4.10 -9.24 -5.70
CA ILE A 253 4.67 -9.52 -7.02
C ILE A 253 5.23 -10.95 -7.04
N SER A 254 5.95 -11.34 -5.97
CA SER A 254 6.47 -12.70 -5.80
C SER A 254 5.32 -13.71 -5.75
N ASN A 255 4.28 -13.44 -4.95
CA ASN A 255 3.11 -14.32 -4.83
C ASN A 255 2.37 -14.52 -6.16
N LEU A 256 2.15 -13.46 -6.93
CA LEU A 256 1.44 -13.53 -8.21
C LEU A 256 2.23 -14.35 -9.24
N VAL A 257 3.52 -14.04 -9.42
CA VAL A 257 4.35 -14.74 -10.42
C VAL A 257 4.54 -16.21 -10.05
N THR A 258 4.55 -16.56 -8.75
CA THR A 258 4.62 -17.96 -8.30
C THR A 258 3.32 -18.74 -8.55
N ASN A 259 2.15 -18.11 -8.36
CA ASN A 259 0.89 -18.87 -8.24
C ASN A 259 -0.10 -18.69 -9.39
N ILE A 260 0.04 -17.64 -10.22
CA ILE A 260 -0.86 -17.44 -11.37
C ILE A 260 -0.40 -18.29 -12.55
N GLU A 261 -1.35 -19.01 -13.17
CA GLU A 261 -1.12 -19.84 -14.36
C GLU A 261 -1.31 -19.08 -15.68
N SER A 262 -2.10 -18.00 -15.67
CA SER A 262 -2.22 -17.12 -16.84
C SER A 262 -0.90 -16.37 -17.08
N PRO A 263 -0.71 -15.74 -18.26
CA PRO A 263 0.51 -14.99 -18.52
C PRO A 263 0.77 -13.93 -17.44
N VAL A 264 1.87 -14.09 -16.70
CA VAL A 264 2.21 -13.23 -15.56
C VAL A 264 3.67 -12.79 -15.60
N LYS A 265 3.93 -11.52 -15.27
CA LYS A 265 5.29 -10.96 -15.12
C LYS A 265 5.35 -10.03 -13.91
N GLY A 266 6.50 -9.98 -13.24
CA GLY A 266 6.76 -9.16 -12.06
C GLY A 266 7.90 -8.15 -12.26
N ILE A 267 7.72 -6.92 -11.76
CA ILE A 267 8.77 -5.89 -11.70
C ILE A 267 8.79 -5.27 -10.29
N VAL A 268 9.94 -5.25 -9.62
CA VAL A 268 10.07 -4.57 -8.32
C VAL A 268 11.30 -3.67 -8.29
N GLY A 269 11.07 -2.37 -8.09
CA GLY A 269 12.11 -1.36 -8.00
C GLY A 269 12.34 -0.83 -6.58
N PRO A 270 13.25 0.13 -6.39
CA PRO A 270 13.56 0.70 -5.07
C PRO A 270 12.55 1.78 -4.65
N TRP A 271 11.29 1.63 -5.03
CA TRP A 271 10.31 2.71 -4.94
C TRP A 271 9.50 2.68 -3.65
N ILE A 272 9.02 3.86 -3.26
CA ILE A 272 7.89 4.06 -2.35
C ILE A 272 6.56 3.84 -3.09
N HIS A 273 5.42 4.07 -2.41
CA HIS A 273 4.06 3.83 -2.91
C HIS A 273 3.63 4.80 -4.05
N LYS A 274 4.27 4.71 -5.23
CA LYS A 274 4.02 5.53 -6.42
C LYS A 274 4.21 4.74 -7.72
N TYR A 275 3.69 5.28 -8.83
CA TYR A 275 3.93 4.68 -10.14
C TYR A 275 5.39 4.83 -10.58
N PRO A 276 6.02 3.79 -11.17
CA PRO A 276 7.48 3.74 -11.34
C PRO A 276 8.11 4.82 -12.23
N HIS A 277 7.35 5.47 -13.10
CA HIS A 277 7.86 6.50 -14.02
C HIS A 277 8.10 7.86 -13.34
N TYR A 278 7.43 8.12 -12.22
CA TYR A 278 7.65 9.30 -11.38
C TYR A 278 7.94 8.96 -9.91
N ALA A 279 8.03 7.68 -9.56
CA ALA A 279 8.40 7.25 -8.22
C ALA A 279 9.84 7.64 -7.86
N GLY A 280 10.09 7.60 -6.56
CA GLY A 280 11.40 7.65 -5.94
C GLY A 280 11.48 6.61 -4.81
N PRO A 281 12.65 6.40 -4.20
CA PRO A 281 13.97 6.78 -4.70
C PRO A 281 14.24 6.36 -6.15
N LYS A 282 15.12 7.09 -6.86
CA LYS A 282 15.61 6.69 -8.18
C LYS A 282 16.43 5.39 -8.10
N PRO A 283 16.61 4.64 -9.20
CA PRO A 283 16.15 4.91 -10.57
C PRO A 283 14.63 4.71 -10.77
N ALA A 284 14.02 5.61 -11.54
CA ALA A 284 12.70 5.40 -12.13
C ALA A 284 12.84 4.65 -13.46
N ILE A 285 11.76 4.02 -13.92
CA ILE A 285 11.75 3.26 -15.18
C ILE A 285 10.70 3.79 -16.15
N GLY A 286 10.87 3.51 -17.45
CA GLY A 286 9.85 3.68 -18.48
C GLY A 286 8.64 2.77 -18.34
N PHE A 287 7.88 2.98 -17.25
CA PHE A 287 6.66 2.23 -16.96
C PHE A 287 5.62 2.34 -18.06
N LEU A 288 5.39 3.54 -18.61
CA LEU A 288 4.36 3.70 -19.66
C LEU A 288 4.74 2.93 -20.93
N GLN A 289 6.03 2.86 -21.26
CA GLN A 289 6.52 2.07 -22.38
C GLN A 289 6.37 0.56 -22.12
N GLU A 290 6.69 0.09 -20.91
CA GLU A 290 6.46 -1.31 -20.52
C GLU A 290 4.96 -1.66 -20.54
N ALA A 291 4.11 -0.76 -20.06
CA ALA A 291 2.66 -0.91 -20.09
C ALA A 291 2.15 -0.97 -21.54
N LEU A 292 2.62 -0.12 -22.44
CA LEU A 292 2.25 -0.18 -23.87
C LEU A 292 2.60 -1.52 -24.50
N ARG A 293 3.81 -2.05 -24.25
CA ARG A 293 4.20 -3.37 -24.76
C ARG A 293 3.25 -4.47 -24.27
N TRP A 294 2.82 -4.37 -23.00
CA TRP A 294 1.86 -5.29 -22.40
C TRP A 294 0.46 -5.16 -23.02
N TRP A 295 -0.05 -3.95 -23.12
CA TRP A 295 -1.36 -3.66 -23.69
C TRP A 295 -1.44 -4.02 -25.17
N ASP A 296 -0.42 -3.68 -25.95
CA ASP A 296 -0.40 -3.96 -27.39
C ASP A 296 -0.43 -5.48 -27.61
N ARG A 297 0.22 -6.26 -26.74
CA ARG A 297 0.15 -7.72 -26.83
C ARG A 297 -1.24 -8.25 -26.53
N TRP A 298 -1.80 -7.90 -25.37
CA TRP A 298 -2.99 -8.59 -24.86
C TRP A 298 -4.32 -7.97 -25.30
N LEU A 299 -4.32 -6.70 -25.70
CA LEU A 299 -5.52 -5.99 -26.16
C LEU A 299 -5.58 -5.82 -27.68
N LYS A 300 -4.43 -5.82 -28.36
CA LYS A 300 -4.33 -5.67 -29.84
C LYS A 300 -3.74 -6.89 -30.55
N GLY A 301 -3.18 -7.86 -29.82
CA GLY A 301 -2.57 -9.06 -30.42
C GLY A 301 -1.19 -8.83 -31.05
N ALA A 302 -0.57 -7.66 -30.86
CA ALA A 302 0.70 -7.32 -31.47
C ALA A 302 1.87 -8.15 -30.91
N GLU A 303 2.89 -8.40 -31.73
CA GLU A 303 4.10 -9.13 -31.32
C GLU A 303 5.09 -8.16 -30.65
N THR A 304 4.97 -7.98 -29.33
CA THR A 304 5.82 -7.07 -28.54
C THR A 304 6.97 -7.76 -27.80
N GLY A 305 6.98 -9.09 -27.82
CA GLY A 305 7.98 -9.93 -27.15
C GLY A 305 7.83 -10.06 -25.64
N VAL A 306 6.79 -9.46 -25.02
CA VAL A 306 6.59 -9.48 -23.56
C VAL A 306 6.43 -10.88 -22.97
N GLU A 307 5.98 -11.87 -23.76
CA GLU A 307 5.93 -13.25 -23.29
C GLU A 307 7.31 -13.82 -22.97
N ALA A 308 8.34 -13.36 -23.69
CA ALA A 308 9.73 -13.74 -23.52
C ALA A 308 10.47 -12.91 -22.45
N ASP A 309 9.84 -11.87 -21.88
CA ASP A 309 10.43 -11.13 -20.77
C ASP A 309 10.66 -12.08 -19.57
N PRO A 310 11.70 -11.86 -18.74
CA PRO A 310 11.89 -12.64 -17.52
C PRO A 310 10.65 -12.62 -16.63
N ALA A 311 10.33 -13.75 -16.00
CA ALA A 311 9.17 -13.86 -15.10
C ALA A 311 9.23 -12.85 -13.94
N TYR A 312 10.42 -12.61 -13.39
CA TYR A 312 10.64 -11.69 -12.29
C TYR A 312 11.85 -10.80 -12.54
N ARG A 313 11.65 -9.47 -12.48
CA ARG A 313 12.70 -8.45 -12.63
C ARG A 313 12.76 -7.63 -11.34
N ALA A 314 13.91 -7.60 -10.70
CA ALA A 314 14.07 -7.02 -9.37
C ALA A 314 15.26 -6.08 -9.31
N TYR A 315 15.13 -4.98 -8.57
CA TYR A 315 16.25 -4.08 -8.31
C TYR A 315 16.97 -4.48 -7.03
N VAL A 316 18.17 -5.06 -7.12
CA VAL A 316 19.01 -5.35 -5.95
C VAL A 316 19.60 -4.04 -5.45
N MET A 317 19.14 -3.57 -4.30
CA MET A 317 19.63 -2.34 -3.68
C MET A 317 21.00 -2.57 -3.06
N ASP A 318 21.92 -1.64 -3.31
CA ASP A 318 23.18 -1.61 -2.59
C ASP A 318 22.99 -1.07 -1.17
N SER A 319 23.88 -1.53 -0.29
CA SER A 319 24.09 -0.94 1.01
C SER A 319 24.44 0.54 0.92
N VAL A 320 23.69 1.34 1.67
CA VAL A 320 23.92 2.77 1.90
C VAL A 320 23.80 3.03 3.38
N ARG A 321 24.35 4.16 3.85
CA ARG A 321 24.10 4.56 5.23
C ARG A 321 22.62 4.84 5.44
N PRO A 322 22.06 4.44 6.60
CA PRO A 322 20.68 4.69 6.93
C PRO A 322 20.32 6.17 6.85
N ALA A 323 19.25 6.48 6.14
CA ALA A 323 18.61 7.79 6.17
C ALA A 323 17.11 7.65 5.95
N ARG A 324 16.35 8.53 6.60
CA ARG A 324 14.89 8.60 6.46
C ARG A 324 14.43 8.95 5.03
N TRP A 325 15.34 9.40 4.17
CA TRP A 325 15.08 9.65 2.75
C TRP A 325 16.36 9.52 1.92
N HIS A 326 16.22 8.92 0.73
CA HIS A 326 17.24 8.89 -0.29
C HIS A 326 16.65 9.37 -1.62
N PRO A 327 17.22 10.39 -2.29
CA PRO A 327 16.78 10.76 -3.64
C PRO A 327 17.00 9.64 -4.66
N GLU A 328 18.04 8.83 -4.45
CA GLU A 328 18.44 7.70 -5.28
C GLU A 328 18.92 6.56 -4.39
N ARG A 329 18.52 5.33 -4.74
CA ARG A 329 19.05 4.10 -4.16
C ARG A 329 19.94 3.42 -5.22
N PRO A 330 21.26 3.36 -5.01
CA PRO A 330 22.15 2.62 -5.91
C PRO A 330 21.83 1.14 -5.88
N GLY A 331 22.19 0.42 -6.94
CA GLY A 331 21.84 -1.00 -7.09
C GLY A 331 22.07 -1.52 -8.50
N ARG A 332 21.37 -2.60 -8.86
CA ARG A 332 21.29 -3.13 -10.23
C ARG A 332 19.98 -3.87 -10.45
N TRP A 333 19.53 -3.90 -11.69
CA TRP A 333 18.45 -4.76 -12.13
C TRP A 333 18.93 -6.19 -12.36
N VAL A 334 18.25 -7.15 -11.75
CA VAL A 334 18.44 -8.59 -11.95
C VAL A 334 17.19 -9.21 -12.55
N ALA A 335 17.35 -10.36 -13.21
CA ALA A 335 16.27 -11.04 -13.90
C ALA A 335 16.27 -12.54 -13.60
N GLU A 336 15.08 -13.08 -13.36
CA GLU A 336 14.85 -14.53 -13.26
C GLU A 336 13.86 -14.96 -14.33
N GLN A 337 14.29 -15.90 -15.19
CA GLN A 337 13.48 -16.41 -16.29
C GLN A 337 12.24 -17.18 -15.80
N THR A 338 12.36 -17.78 -14.62
CA THR A 338 11.30 -18.52 -13.93
C THR A 338 11.30 -18.12 -12.46
N TRP A 339 10.13 -18.08 -11.85
CA TRP A 339 9.98 -17.74 -10.44
C TRP A 339 9.02 -18.74 -9.76
N PRO A 340 9.36 -19.31 -8.60
CA PRO A 340 10.61 -19.16 -7.86
C PRO A 340 11.84 -19.63 -8.65
N SER A 341 12.97 -18.92 -8.51
CA SER A 341 14.16 -19.23 -9.31
C SER A 341 15.01 -20.33 -8.69
N ALA A 342 15.46 -21.28 -9.50
CA ALA A 342 16.44 -22.29 -9.10
C ALA A 342 17.82 -21.69 -8.75
N ASN A 343 18.10 -20.45 -9.17
CA ASN A 343 19.34 -19.74 -8.84
C ASN A 343 19.37 -19.29 -7.38
N ILE A 344 18.20 -19.12 -6.75
CA ILE A 344 18.09 -18.66 -5.37
C ILE A 344 18.10 -19.89 -4.45
N LYS A 345 19.08 -19.95 -3.54
CA LYS A 345 19.23 -21.05 -2.58
C LYS A 345 18.97 -20.55 -1.18
N LEU A 346 18.16 -21.30 -0.43
CA LEU A 346 17.97 -21.05 0.99
C LEU A 346 19.19 -21.56 1.77
N GLU A 347 20.00 -20.64 2.27
CA GLU A 347 21.05 -20.93 3.24
C GLU A 347 20.46 -20.96 4.65
N THR A 348 20.86 -21.94 5.45
CA THR A 348 20.39 -22.10 6.83
C THR A 348 21.50 -21.69 7.80
N ILE A 349 21.18 -20.80 8.73
CA ILE A 349 22.11 -20.27 9.73
C ILE A 349 21.50 -20.48 11.12
N GLU A 350 22.17 -21.25 11.97
CA GLU A 350 21.76 -21.44 13.35
C GLU A 350 22.20 -20.24 14.20
N LEU A 351 21.24 -19.53 14.78
CA LEU A 351 21.48 -18.38 15.67
C LEU A 351 21.53 -18.82 17.13
N ILE A 352 20.65 -19.76 17.50
CA ILE A 352 20.62 -20.43 18.80
C ILE A 352 20.50 -21.94 18.53
N PRO A 353 21.56 -22.73 18.73
CA PRO A 353 21.53 -24.17 18.51
C PRO A 353 20.71 -24.88 19.60
N ASP A 354 20.24 -26.08 19.31
CA ASP A 354 19.52 -26.90 20.29
C ASP A 354 20.38 -27.20 21.52
N GLY A 355 19.77 -27.11 22.71
CA GLY A 355 20.46 -27.24 23.99
C GLY A 355 21.28 -26.02 24.45
N ALA A 356 21.35 -24.93 23.67
CA ALA A 356 21.94 -23.68 24.15
C ALA A 356 21.06 -23.02 25.24
N LYS A 357 21.65 -22.08 25.99
CA LYS A 357 20.89 -21.27 26.95
C LYS A 357 19.88 -20.41 26.17
N PRO A 358 18.58 -20.43 26.53
CA PRO A 358 17.60 -19.61 25.85
C PRO A 358 17.92 -18.12 25.92
N ALA A 359 17.67 -17.42 24.82
CA ALA A 359 17.72 -15.96 24.78
C ALA A 359 16.40 -15.39 25.31
N ILE A 360 16.48 -14.42 26.22
CA ILE A 360 15.31 -13.77 26.81
C ILE A 360 15.02 -12.51 25.99
N VAL A 361 13.84 -12.44 25.38
CA VAL A 361 13.36 -11.27 24.64
C VAL A 361 12.22 -10.61 25.42
N ALA A 362 12.42 -9.36 25.83
CA ALA A 362 11.41 -8.53 26.49
C ALA A 362 11.69 -7.06 26.15
N SER A 363 11.07 -6.58 25.07
CA SER A 363 11.29 -5.23 24.55
C SER A 363 10.33 -4.22 25.19
N PRO A 364 10.78 -2.99 25.47
CA PRO A 364 9.88 -1.88 25.80
C PRO A 364 8.89 -1.61 24.66
N GLN A 365 7.72 -1.08 25.01
CA GLN A 365 6.63 -0.85 24.04
C GLN A 365 6.98 0.20 22.98
N THR A 366 8.02 1.02 23.20
CA THR A 366 8.51 2.03 22.28
C THR A 366 9.49 1.50 21.22
N CYS A 367 9.84 0.21 21.28
CA CYS A 367 10.64 -0.46 20.26
C CYS A 367 9.93 -0.42 18.90
N GLY A 368 10.63 0.00 17.84
CA GLY A 368 10.11 0.11 16.47
C GLY A 368 10.05 1.53 15.91
N LEU A 369 10.35 2.55 16.73
CA LEU A 369 10.34 3.96 16.32
C LEU A 369 11.31 4.28 15.16
N ALA A 370 12.37 3.49 14.98
CA ALA A 370 13.29 3.64 13.85
C ALA A 370 12.79 2.93 12.57
N GLY A 371 11.69 2.17 12.65
CA GLY A 371 11.18 1.31 11.58
C GLY A 371 10.63 2.03 10.34
N GLY A 372 10.31 3.32 10.45
CA GLY A 372 9.70 4.07 9.35
C GLY A 372 8.19 3.84 9.24
N GLU A 373 7.59 4.35 8.17
CA GLU A 373 6.17 4.17 7.88
C GLU A 373 5.91 2.83 7.16
N TYR A 374 4.71 2.27 7.34
CA TYR A 374 4.29 1.11 6.55
C TYR A 374 4.11 1.50 5.07
N PHE A 375 3.55 2.69 4.81
CA PHE A 375 3.49 3.30 3.48
C PHE A 375 4.16 4.68 3.44
N PRO A 376 5.36 4.75 2.87
CA PRO A 376 5.93 6.02 2.47
C PRO A 376 5.17 6.57 1.24
N PHE A 377 4.52 7.73 1.39
CA PHE A 377 3.77 8.44 0.35
C PHE A 377 4.44 9.73 -0.11
N THR A 378 5.23 10.37 0.77
CA THR A 378 5.87 11.65 0.50
C THR A 378 7.32 11.45 0.05
N PHE A 379 7.86 12.43 -0.69
CA PHE A 379 9.30 12.48 -0.97
C PHE A 379 10.02 13.06 0.26
N GLY A 380 9.83 12.41 1.41
CA GLY A 380 10.12 12.93 2.73
C GLY A 380 10.65 11.87 3.70
N PRO A 381 10.80 12.20 5.00
CA PRO A 381 11.51 11.40 5.98
C PRO A 381 10.68 10.21 6.53
N GLU A 382 10.17 9.36 5.63
CA GLU A 382 9.28 8.23 5.96
C GLU A 382 9.97 6.87 5.90
N LEU A 383 11.15 6.78 5.26
CA LEU A 383 11.91 5.52 5.20
C LEU A 383 12.45 5.14 6.59
N PRO A 384 12.84 3.88 6.80
CA PRO A 384 13.53 3.47 8.02
C PRO A 384 14.78 4.32 8.28
N GLY A 385 15.01 4.66 9.56
CA GLY A 385 16.23 5.34 9.98
C GLY A 385 17.34 4.36 10.36
N ASP A 386 18.39 4.88 10.99
CA ASP A 386 19.40 4.02 11.63
C ASP A 386 18.73 3.17 12.72
N GLN A 387 18.96 1.87 12.65
CA GLN A 387 18.32 0.86 13.48
C GLN A 387 18.95 0.71 14.86
N ARG A 388 20.12 1.33 15.14
CA ARG A 388 20.80 1.25 16.45
C ARG A 388 19.90 1.54 17.67
N PRO A 389 18.99 2.53 17.65
CA PRO A 389 18.09 2.77 18.78
C PRO A 389 17.18 1.57 19.06
N ASP A 390 16.62 0.93 18.02
CA ASP A 390 15.76 -0.24 18.18
C ASP A 390 16.58 -1.51 18.45
N ASP A 391 17.82 -1.60 17.96
CA ASP A 391 18.74 -2.70 18.29
C ASP A 391 19.05 -2.74 19.79
N ALA A 392 19.18 -1.57 20.42
CA ALA A 392 19.36 -1.47 21.87
C ALA A 392 18.14 -1.95 22.68
N LEU A 393 16.96 -2.04 22.03
CA LEU A 393 15.70 -2.51 22.61
C LEU A 393 15.38 -3.96 22.21
N SER A 394 16.32 -4.62 21.52
CA SER A 394 16.14 -5.94 20.90
C SER A 394 17.23 -6.92 21.35
N VAL A 395 16.95 -8.22 21.21
CA VAL A 395 18.01 -9.24 21.26
C VAL A 395 18.60 -9.39 19.86
N CYS A 396 19.89 -9.07 19.72
CA CYS A 396 20.59 -9.07 18.44
C CYS A 396 21.51 -10.29 18.29
N PHE A 397 21.39 -10.98 17.15
CA PHE A 397 22.29 -12.05 16.71
C PHE A 397 23.13 -11.57 15.54
N ASP A 398 24.38 -11.22 15.82
CA ASP A 398 25.33 -10.78 14.79
C ASP A 398 26.03 -11.97 14.16
N GLN A 399 25.98 -12.05 12.84
CA GLN A 399 26.81 -12.98 12.08
C GLN A 399 28.26 -12.49 12.03
N PRO A 400 29.23 -13.40 11.77
CA PRO A 400 30.59 -12.99 11.46
C PRO A 400 30.63 -11.95 10.34
N GLU A 401 31.67 -11.12 10.37
CA GLU A 401 31.94 -10.19 9.28
C GLU A 401 32.09 -10.96 7.96
N LEU A 402 31.42 -10.47 6.92
CA LEU A 402 31.41 -11.11 5.62
C LEU A 402 32.76 -10.93 4.92
N GLY A 403 33.41 -12.03 4.54
CA GLY A 403 34.62 -12.00 3.72
C GLY A 403 34.37 -11.63 2.25
N GLU A 404 33.14 -11.82 1.78
CA GLU A 404 32.68 -11.49 0.43
C GLU A 404 31.26 -10.95 0.46
N ALA A 405 30.88 -10.17 -0.56
CA ALA A 405 29.51 -9.65 -0.66
C ALA A 405 28.51 -10.77 -0.92
N ILE A 406 27.26 -10.56 -0.51
CA ILE A 406 26.13 -11.48 -0.79
C ILE A 406 24.93 -10.71 -1.32
N ASP A 407 24.18 -11.33 -2.24
CA ASP A 407 22.87 -10.85 -2.69
C ASP A 407 21.77 -11.67 -2.00
N ILE A 408 20.89 -10.99 -1.29
CA ILE A 408 19.68 -11.55 -0.70
C ILE A 408 18.53 -11.18 -1.61
N VAL A 409 17.90 -12.17 -2.25
CA VAL A 409 16.76 -11.95 -3.16
C VAL A 409 15.67 -12.96 -2.82
N GLY A 410 14.59 -12.49 -2.20
CA GLY A 410 13.52 -13.32 -1.68
C GLY A 410 13.06 -12.86 -0.29
N ALA A 411 12.20 -13.66 0.34
CA ALA A 411 11.77 -13.48 1.73
C ALA A 411 12.66 -14.29 2.69
N PRO A 412 13.41 -13.65 3.61
CA PRO A 412 14.06 -14.36 4.70
C PRO A 412 13.03 -14.97 5.67
N GLU A 413 13.36 -16.08 6.31
CA GLU A 413 12.50 -16.71 7.33
C GLU A 413 13.28 -16.95 8.61
N LEU A 414 12.62 -16.79 9.77
CA LEU A 414 13.16 -17.21 11.05
C LEU A 414 12.28 -18.32 11.63
N ASP A 415 12.82 -19.54 11.69
CA ASP A 415 12.23 -20.64 12.45
C ASP A 415 12.67 -20.54 13.91
N VAL A 416 11.73 -20.56 14.84
CA VAL A 416 12.00 -20.43 16.27
C VAL A 416 11.30 -21.52 17.08
N ARG A 417 11.96 -21.94 18.17
CA ARG A 417 11.28 -22.59 19.30
C ARG A 417 11.36 -21.66 20.50
N LEU A 418 10.21 -21.36 21.09
CA LEU A 418 10.10 -20.40 22.17
C LEU A 418 8.99 -20.72 23.15
N ALA A 419 9.09 -20.23 24.37
CA ALA A 419 7.99 -20.16 25.32
C ALA A 419 7.65 -18.69 25.62
N SER A 420 6.36 -18.39 25.80
CA SER A 420 5.91 -17.08 26.29
C SER A 420 5.49 -17.19 27.74
N ASP A 421 5.60 -16.11 28.51
CA ASP A 421 5.02 -15.99 29.84
C ASP A 421 3.56 -15.51 29.83
N ARG A 422 2.99 -15.26 28.65
CA ARG A 422 1.61 -14.80 28.45
C ARG A 422 0.88 -15.65 27.39
N PRO A 423 -0.47 -15.67 27.43
CA PRO A 423 -1.26 -16.43 26.46
C PRO A 423 -1.29 -15.78 25.07
N GLN A 424 -1.02 -14.48 24.97
CA GLN A 424 -0.88 -13.74 23.72
C GLN A 424 0.49 -13.06 23.68
N ALA A 425 1.14 -13.11 22.53
CA ALA A 425 2.47 -12.55 22.36
C ALA A 425 2.74 -12.20 20.90
N ASN A 426 3.37 -11.06 20.69
CA ASN A 426 3.92 -10.69 19.38
C ASN A 426 5.42 -11.02 19.37
N ILE A 427 5.92 -11.39 18.19
CA ILE A 427 7.35 -11.42 17.87
C ILE A 427 7.58 -10.57 16.63
N ALA A 428 8.54 -9.67 16.71
CA ALA A 428 9.03 -8.88 15.58
C ALA A 428 10.48 -9.27 15.30
N VAL A 429 10.81 -9.45 14.02
CA VAL A 429 12.14 -9.82 13.56
C VAL A 429 12.58 -8.80 12.51
N ARG A 430 13.75 -8.21 12.72
CA ARG A 430 14.41 -7.34 11.74
C ARG A 430 15.69 -8.01 11.24
N LEU A 431 15.89 -7.97 9.94
CA LEU A 431 17.15 -8.30 9.29
C LEU A 431 17.84 -6.98 8.93
N CYS A 432 19.04 -6.77 9.46
CA CYS A 432 19.78 -5.52 9.29
C CYS A 432 21.18 -5.76 8.70
N ASP A 433 21.62 -4.80 7.89
CA ASP A 433 23.00 -4.66 7.44
C ASP A 433 23.76 -3.76 8.43
N VAL A 434 24.73 -4.32 9.14
CA VAL A 434 25.58 -3.56 10.07
C VAL A 434 26.89 -3.19 9.37
N HIS A 435 27.07 -1.88 9.21
CA HIS A 435 28.25 -1.28 8.59
C HIS A 435 29.50 -1.45 9.48
N PRO A 436 30.73 -1.31 8.91
CA PRO A 436 31.98 -1.42 9.67
C PRO A 436 32.11 -0.44 10.84
N ASP A 437 31.40 0.69 10.79
CA ASP A 437 31.38 1.68 11.86
C ASP A 437 30.23 1.52 12.86
N GLY A 438 29.40 0.48 12.66
CA GLY A 438 28.29 0.11 13.53
C GLY A 438 26.94 0.74 13.17
N ALA A 439 26.83 1.57 12.11
CA ALA A 439 25.51 1.98 11.61
C ALA A 439 24.70 0.74 11.17
N SER A 440 23.39 0.74 11.42
CA SER A 440 22.54 -0.41 11.12
C SER A 440 21.40 -0.01 10.18
N GLU A 441 21.38 -0.60 8.99
CA GLU A 441 20.39 -0.38 7.94
C GLU A 441 19.36 -1.52 7.93
N LEU A 442 18.07 -1.18 7.85
CA LEU A 442 17.01 -2.18 7.78
C LEU A 442 16.93 -2.77 6.36
N ILE A 443 17.15 -4.08 6.23
CA ILE A 443 16.97 -4.80 4.95
C ILE A 443 15.52 -5.22 4.77
N SER A 444 14.98 -5.91 5.78
CA SER A 444 13.62 -6.44 5.80
C SER A 444 13.18 -6.71 7.24
N TYR A 445 11.87 -6.82 7.46
CA TYR A 445 11.30 -7.18 8.75
C TYR A 445 10.08 -8.10 8.57
N GLY A 446 9.67 -8.71 9.68
CA GLY A 446 8.49 -9.57 9.76
C GLY A 446 7.93 -9.53 11.17
N VAL A 447 6.62 -9.65 11.28
CA VAL A 447 5.90 -9.65 12.56
C VAL A 447 4.96 -10.84 12.59
N LEU A 448 4.74 -11.41 13.78
CA LEU A 448 3.81 -12.51 13.99
C LEU A 448 3.17 -12.39 15.37
N ASN A 449 1.84 -12.41 15.41
CA ASN A 449 1.11 -12.73 16.63
C ASN A 449 1.19 -14.26 16.81
N LEU A 450 1.89 -14.71 17.86
CA LEU A 450 2.23 -16.10 18.10
C LEU A 450 1.01 -17.02 18.33
N THR A 451 -0.16 -16.45 18.60
CA THR A 451 -1.39 -17.23 18.63
C THR A 451 -1.81 -17.71 17.22
N HIS A 452 -1.37 -17.00 16.17
CA HIS A 452 -1.60 -17.35 14.78
C HIS A 452 -0.52 -18.24 14.17
N ARG A 453 0.46 -18.72 14.95
CA ARG A 453 1.61 -19.54 14.49
C ARG A 453 1.26 -20.75 13.61
N ASN A 454 0.02 -21.26 13.72
CA ASN A 454 -0.48 -22.40 12.95
C ASN A 454 -1.62 -22.03 11.98
N SER A 455 -2.34 -20.93 12.22
CA SER A 455 -3.51 -20.53 11.41
C SER A 455 -3.92 -19.09 11.74
N HIS A 456 -4.21 -18.30 10.70
CA HIS A 456 -4.83 -16.99 10.88
C HIS A 456 -6.36 -17.06 11.06
N GLU A 457 -6.99 -18.16 10.66
CA GLU A 457 -8.44 -18.37 10.76
C GLU A 457 -8.84 -18.98 12.11
N PHE A 458 -8.01 -19.88 12.64
CA PHE A 458 -8.25 -20.57 13.91
C PHE A 458 -7.06 -20.36 14.87
N PRO A 459 -6.83 -19.13 15.36
CA PRO A 459 -5.73 -18.86 16.27
C PRO A 459 -5.91 -19.58 17.60
N GLN A 460 -4.78 -19.88 18.25
CA GLN A 460 -4.73 -20.64 19.49
C GLN A 460 -3.85 -19.93 20.51
N ALA A 461 -4.41 -19.61 21.67
CA ALA A 461 -3.64 -19.08 22.79
C ALA A 461 -2.39 -19.94 23.09
N LEU A 462 -1.35 -19.26 23.55
CA LEU A 462 -0.18 -19.90 24.12
C LEU A 462 -0.52 -20.39 25.54
N VAL A 463 0.13 -21.47 25.96
CA VAL A 463 0.14 -21.87 27.37
C VAL A 463 1.41 -21.29 27.97
N PRO A 464 1.34 -20.40 28.98
CA PRO A 464 2.53 -19.81 29.58
C PRO A 464 3.56 -20.85 30.02
N GLY A 465 4.81 -20.65 29.62
CA GLY A 465 5.95 -21.56 29.89
C GLY A 465 6.02 -22.78 28.97
N GLN A 466 5.02 -23.06 28.14
CA GLN A 466 5.09 -24.15 27.16
C GLN A 466 5.86 -23.72 25.92
N THR A 467 6.87 -24.51 25.54
CA THR A 467 7.60 -24.30 24.28
C THR A 467 6.74 -24.67 23.08
N VAL A 468 6.66 -23.76 22.11
CA VAL A 468 6.02 -23.93 20.80
C VAL A 468 7.02 -23.66 19.68
N SER A 469 6.71 -24.13 18.48
CA SER A 469 7.43 -23.74 17.26
C SER A 469 6.64 -22.68 16.51
N ALA A 470 7.34 -21.73 15.89
CA ALA A 470 6.75 -20.73 15.00
C ALA A 470 7.73 -20.39 13.88
N ARG A 471 7.19 -19.89 12.76
CA ARG A 471 7.97 -19.31 11.66
C ARG A 471 7.56 -17.86 11.47
N VAL A 472 8.52 -16.95 11.53
CA VAL A 472 8.32 -15.55 11.13
C VAL A 472 8.87 -15.38 9.72
N VAL A 473 8.00 -15.10 8.76
CA VAL A 473 8.40 -14.77 7.38
C VAL A 473 8.60 -13.26 7.32
N LEU A 474 9.77 -12.83 6.86
CA LEU A 474 10.07 -11.42 6.62
C LEU A 474 9.63 -11.03 5.21
N ASP A 475 9.44 -9.74 4.98
CA ASP A 475 9.06 -9.26 3.66
C ASP A 475 10.11 -9.57 2.58
N GLN A 476 9.63 -9.75 1.35
CA GLN A 476 10.45 -9.88 0.15
C GLN A 476 11.41 -8.69 0.04
N CYS A 477 12.67 -8.98 -0.24
CA CYS A 477 13.68 -7.95 -0.49
C CYS A 477 14.63 -8.36 -1.61
N ALA A 478 15.31 -7.37 -2.20
CA ALA A 478 16.47 -7.56 -3.04
C ALA A 478 17.57 -6.59 -2.57
N TYR A 479 18.59 -7.11 -1.89
CA TYR A 479 19.59 -6.29 -1.21
C TYR A 479 20.99 -6.93 -1.27
N ARG A 480 22.02 -6.10 -1.46
CA ARG A 480 23.42 -6.50 -1.41
C ARG A 480 24.07 -6.08 -0.10
N VAL A 481 24.55 -7.08 0.67
CA VAL A 481 25.39 -6.84 1.85
C VAL A 481 26.87 -6.91 1.41
N PRO A 482 27.67 -5.84 1.59
CA PRO A 482 29.06 -5.82 1.17
C PRO A 482 29.98 -6.71 2.02
N ALA A 483 31.16 -7.03 1.49
CA ALA A 483 32.25 -7.56 2.31
C ALA A 483 32.65 -6.52 3.38
N GLY A 484 33.03 -6.99 4.57
CA GLY A 484 33.35 -6.15 5.73
C GLY A 484 32.14 -5.72 6.56
N HIS A 485 30.91 -5.99 6.10
CA HIS A 485 29.68 -5.78 6.85
C HIS A 485 29.26 -7.04 7.62
N LYS A 486 28.27 -6.91 8.51
CA LYS A 486 27.65 -8.03 9.22
C LYS A 486 26.16 -8.07 8.97
N LEU A 487 25.61 -9.28 8.88
CA LEU A 487 24.18 -9.48 9.02
C LEU A 487 23.81 -9.52 10.51
N ARG A 488 22.80 -8.73 10.89
CA ARG A 488 22.18 -8.75 12.22
C ARG A 488 20.74 -9.21 12.13
N ILE A 489 20.37 -10.11 13.03
CA ILE A 489 18.98 -10.50 13.23
C ILE A 489 18.57 -9.95 14.60
N ALA A 490 17.67 -8.97 14.62
CA ALA A 490 17.17 -8.38 15.85
C ALA A 490 15.76 -8.90 16.14
N VAL A 491 15.53 -9.41 17.34
CA VAL A 491 14.25 -9.98 17.78
C VAL A 491 13.69 -9.16 18.94
N SER A 492 12.40 -8.82 18.85
CA SER A 492 11.69 -7.95 19.78
C SER A 492 10.29 -8.50 20.09
N THR A 493 9.69 -8.10 21.21
CA THR A 493 8.29 -8.41 21.55
C THR A 493 7.30 -7.29 21.23
N ALA A 494 7.79 -6.11 20.85
CA ALA A 494 7.03 -4.94 20.46
C ALA A 494 7.64 -4.30 19.20
N TYR A 495 6.80 -3.64 18.39
CA TYR A 495 7.23 -2.95 17.17
C TYR A 495 6.30 -1.75 16.85
N TRP A 496 6.18 -0.83 17.79
CA TRP A 496 5.37 0.39 17.68
C TRP A 496 6.19 1.52 17.03
N PRO A 497 5.60 2.36 16.14
CA PRO A 497 4.19 2.46 15.81
C PRO A 497 3.73 1.57 14.64
N MET A 498 4.46 0.52 14.27
CA MET A 498 4.03 -0.34 13.16
C MET A 498 2.85 -1.24 13.54
N ILE A 499 2.95 -1.93 14.68
CA ILE A 499 1.91 -2.83 15.20
C ILE A 499 1.32 -2.31 16.51
N TRP A 500 0.02 -2.52 16.70
CA TRP A 500 -0.66 -2.23 17.96
C TRP A 500 -0.18 -3.20 19.06
N PRO A 501 0.12 -2.73 20.29
CA PRO A 501 0.63 -3.57 21.36
C PRO A 501 -0.32 -4.71 21.78
N SER A 502 0.27 -5.81 22.28
CA SER A 502 -0.46 -6.84 23.02
C SER A 502 -1.11 -6.25 24.28
N PRO A 503 -2.19 -6.84 24.84
CA PRO A 503 -2.86 -6.32 26.04
C PRO A 503 -1.97 -6.28 27.29
N GLU A 504 -0.90 -7.06 27.32
CA GLU A 504 0.03 -7.18 28.45
C GLU A 504 1.48 -7.11 27.95
N PRO A 505 2.43 -6.67 28.79
CA PRO A 505 3.86 -6.85 28.54
C PRO A 505 4.22 -8.34 28.46
N VAL A 506 5.06 -8.69 27.49
CA VAL A 506 5.40 -10.08 27.18
C VAL A 506 6.90 -10.30 27.26
N ARG A 507 7.28 -11.45 27.83
CA ARG A 507 8.60 -12.04 27.74
C ARG A 507 8.56 -13.33 26.93
N LEU A 508 9.53 -13.50 26.03
CA LEU A 508 9.76 -14.73 25.29
C LEU A 508 11.10 -15.35 25.68
N ASP A 509 11.11 -16.68 25.84
CA ASP A 509 12.30 -17.49 26.02
C ASP A 509 12.57 -18.28 24.74
N LEU A 510 13.50 -17.80 23.91
CA LEU A 510 13.88 -18.41 22.63
C LEU A 510 14.91 -19.51 22.87
N SER A 511 14.48 -20.77 22.79
CA SER A 511 15.35 -21.93 22.97
C SER A 511 16.14 -22.30 21.73
N THR A 512 15.56 -22.11 20.53
CA THR A 512 16.26 -22.29 19.26
C THR A 512 15.83 -21.21 18.27
N ALA A 513 16.74 -20.81 17.40
CA ALA A 513 16.46 -19.86 16.33
C ALA A 513 17.34 -20.18 15.12
N THR A 514 16.71 -20.31 13.95
CA THR A 514 17.37 -20.67 12.70
C THR A 514 16.89 -19.74 11.60
N LEU A 515 17.80 -18.96 11.02
CA LEU A 515 17.54 -18.11 9.87
C LEU A 515 17.62 -18.95 8.59
N ARG A 516 16.68 -18.72 7.68
CA ARG A 516 16.74 -19.15 6.28
C ARG A 516 16.89 -17.93 5.40
N LEU A 517 18.01 -17.85 4.71
CA LEU A 517 18.40 -16.69 3.92
C LEU A 517 18.37 -17.03 2.42
N PRO A 518 17.51 -16.39 1.60
CA PRO A 518 17.45 -16.64 0.17
C PRO A 518 18.62 -15.95 -0.55
N ARG A 519 19.68 -16.73 -0.80
CA ARG A 519 20.89 -16.23 -1.47
C ARG A 519 20.82 -16.43 -2.97
N ARG A 520 21.10 -15.34 -3.68
CA ARG A 520 21.30 -15.33 -5.12
C ARG A 520 22.79 -15.22 -5.44
N PRO A 521 23.30 -15.87 -6.51
CA PRO A 521 24.59 -15.55 -7.06
C PRO A 521 24.72 -14.05 -7.37
N LEU A 522 25.89 -13.48 -7.07
CA LEU A 522 26.12 -12.05 -7.22
C LEU A 522 25.88 -11.59 -8.66
N ALA A 523 25.01 -10.60 -8.82
CA ALA A 523 24.89 -9.88 -10.09
C ALA A 523 26.17 -9.08 -10.36
N ARG A 524 26.72 -9.23 -11.58
CA ARG A 524 27.93 -8.51 -12.03
C ARG A 524 27.65 -7.13 -12.62
N GLY A 525 26.38 -6.82 -12.88
CA GLY A 525 25.88 -5.60 -13.47
C GLY A 525 24.37 -5.73 -13.70
N ASP A 526 23.79 -4.82 -14.47
CA ASP A 526 22.39 -4.93 -14.89
C ASP A 526 22.21 -6.13 -15.85
N GLU A 527 21.25 -7.00 -15.53
CA GLU A 527 20.86 -8.15 -16.35
C GLU A 527 19.63 -7.83 -17.23
N VAL A 528 18.90 -6.77 -16.88
CA VAL A 528 17.81 -6.18 -17.66
C VAL A 528 17.90 -4.66 -17.55
N SER A 529 17.46 -3.96 -18.59
CA SER A 529 17.38 -2.50 -18.61
C SER A 529 15.99 -2.04 -18.98
N PHE A 530 15.66 -0.81 -18.56
CA PHE A 530 14.40 -0.15 -18.88
C PHE A 530 14.70 1.15 -19.61
N PRO A 531 13.81 1.61 -20.50
CA PRO A 531 13.94 2.92 -21.10
C PRO A 531 13.80 4.01 -20.03
N GLU A 532 14.30 5.21 -20.35
CA GLU A 532 14.05 6.40 -19.53
C GLU A 532 12.55 6.67 -19.40
N PRO A 533 12.06 7.10 -18.23
CA PRO A 533 10.64 7.34 -18.02
C PRO A 533 10.08 8.42 -18.94
N GLU A 534 8.96 8.11 -19.59
CA GLU A 534 8.12 9.06 -20.32
C GLU A 534 6.81 9.34 -19.58
N GLY A 535 6.18 10.46 -19.92
CA GLY A 535 4.85 10.86 -19.46
C GLY A 535 4.26 11.93 -20.37
N ALA A 536 2.93 12.03 -20.41
CA ALA A 536 2.27 13.12 -21.11
C ALA A 536 2.51 14.48 -20.42
N THR A 537 2.07 15.57 -21.06
CA THR A 537 2.18 16.93 -20.51
C THR A 537 1.56 17.02 -19.12
N PRO A 538 2.31 17.45 -18.08
CA PRO A 538 1.78 17.60 -16.73
C PRO A 538 0.57 18.52 -16.67
N TRP A 539 -0.32 18.24 -15.72
CA TRP A 539 -1.49 19.07 -15.48
C TRP A 539 -1.09 20.44 -14.91
N ALA A 540 -1.75 21.50 -15.40
CA ALA A 540 -1.39 22.87 -15.07
C ALA A 540 -2.18 23.38 -13.86
N THR A 541 -1.46 23.75 -12.80
CA THR A 541 -2.06 24.32 -11.58
C THR A 541 -1.26 25.51 -11.07
N GLU A 542 -1.94 26.41 -10.37
CA GLU A 542 -1.33 27.48 -9.58
C GLU A 542 -1.21 27.02 -8.13
N THR A 543 -0.02 27.08 -7.53
CA THR A 543 0.14 26.78 -6.11
C THR A 543 -0.28 27.99 -5.26
N ILE A 544 -1.32 27.81 -4.45
CA ILE A 544 -1.79 28.80 -3.47
C ILE A 544 -0.98 28.67 -2.17
N ARG A 545 -0.76 27.43 -1.72
CA ARG A 545 -0.04 27.10 -0.49
C ARG A 545 0.89 25.92 -0.74
N GLN A 546 2.15 26.06 -0.34
CA GLN A 546 3.14 25.00 -0.50
C GLN A 546 2.83 23.83 0.43
N ALA A 547 3.11 22.61 -0.04
CA ALA A 547 3.07 21.41 0.79
C ALA A 547 4.24 21.41 1.79
N ASN A 548 4.03 20.78 2.94
CA ASN A 548 5.03 20.62 4.00
C ASN A 548 4.79 19.29 4.74
N SER A 549 5.86 18.66 5.21
CA SER A 549 5.79 17.43 6.00
C SER A 549 6.74 17.51 7.18
N GLU A 550 6.21 17.30 8.38
CA GLU A 550 6.96 17.38 9.63
C GLU A 550 6.66 16.19 10.52
N ARG A 551 7.70 15.70 11.19
CA ARG A 551 7.62 14.61 12.16
C ARG A 551 8.44 14.95 13.40
N HIS A 552 7.83 14.76 14.57
CA HIS A 552 8.45 15.02 15.86
C HIS A 552 8.30 13.80 16.76
N VAL A 553 9.39 13.45 17.45
CA VAL A 553 9.37 12.45 18.52
C VAL A 553 9.73 13.16 19.81
N ASP A 554 8.78 13.21 20.74
CA ASP A 554 8.93 13.82 22.06
C ASP A 554 8.94 12.72 23.13
N ARG A 555 9.76 12.90 24.16
CA ARG A 555 9.79 12.05 25.35
C ARG A 555 9.59 12.93 26.58
N ASP A 556 8.50 12.69 27.30
CA ASP A 556 8.24 13.39 28.55
C ASP A 556 8.97 12.68 29.69
N GLU A 557 10.09 13.25 30.12
CA GLU A 557 10.93 12.70 31.20
C GLU A 557 10.21 12.63 32.56
N LYS A 558 9.11 13.37 32.76
CA LYS A 558 8.32 13.32 33.99
C LYS A 558 7.34 12.15 33.97
N THR A 559 6.71 11.88 32.83
CA THR A 559 5.64 10.87 32.71
C THR A 559 6.09 9.57 32.07
N GLY A 560 7.24 9.56 31.38
CA GLY A 560 7.75 8.43 30.59
C GLY A 560 7.06 8.26 29.23
N LEU A 561 6.05 9.06 28.91
CA LEU A 561 5.33 8.96 27.64
C LEU A 561 6.21 9.37 26.46
N VAL A 562 6.15 8.57 25.40
CA VAL A 562 6.73 8.87 24.11
C VAL A 562 5.62 9.22 23.14
N ARG A 563 5.79 10.32 22.41
CA ARG A 563 4.83 10.84 21.43
C ARG A 563 5.50 10.95 20.07
N LEU A 564 4.85 10.40 19.04
CA LEU A 564 5.13 10.70 17.64
C LEU A 564 4.03 11.62 17.13
N SER A 565 4.42 12.80 16.64
CA SER A 565 3.52 13.75 15.99
C SER A 565 3.90 13.87 14.52
N ILE A 566 2.92 13.71 13.63
CA ILE A 566 3.09 13.83 12.18
C ILE A 566 2.16 14.95 11.69
N THR A 567 2.65 15.80 10.81
CA THR A 567 1.82 16.77 10.08
C THR A 567 2.20 16.72 8.63
N ASP A 568 1.28 16.23 7.80
CA ASP A 568 1.42 16.23 6.35
C ASP A 568 0.41 17.22 5.77
N ASP A 569 0.96 18.36 5.38
CA ASP A 569 0.27 19.42 4.67
C ASP A 569 0.49 19.22 3.18
N PHE A 570 -0.55 18.79 2.46
CA PHE A 570 -0.47 18.55 1.03
C PHE A 570 -0.54 19.84 0.20
N GLY A 571 -0.54 21.00 0.85
CA GLY A 571 -0.61 22.31 0.22
C GLY A 571 -2.02 22.67 -0.22
N GLU A 572 -2.11 23.68 -1.09
CA GLU A 572 -3.34 24.08 -1.75
C GLU A 572 -3.01 24.51 -3.17
N VAL A 573 -3.75 23.97 -4.14
CA VAL A 573 -3.54 24.23 -5.56
C VAL A 573 -4.85 24.65 -6.21
N ARG A 574 -4.77 25.59 -7.15
CA ARG A 574 -5.87 25.98 -8.03
C ARG A 574 -5.65 25.39 -9.40
N ASP A 575 -6.67 24.70 -9.87
CA ASP A 575 -6.76 24.24 -11.24
C ASP A 575 -6.85 25.42 -12.22
N ILE A 576 -5.98 25.49 -13.23
CA ILE A 576 -5.97 26.60 -14.19
C ILE A 576 -7.09 26.47 -15.23
N ASP A 577 -7.56 25.26 -15.53
CA ASP A 577 -8.60 25.02 -16.52
C ASP A 577 -9.99 25.31 -15.92
N HIS A 578 -10.32 24.69 -14.79
CA HIS A 578 -11.65 24.79 -14.19
C HIS A 578 -11.73 25.61 -12.90
N GLY A 579 -10.64 26.22 -12.45
CA GLY A 579 -10.62 27.20 -11.35
C GLY A 579 -10.90 26.66 -9.95
N LEU A 580 -11.00 25.32 -9.78
CA LEU A 580 -11.23 24.71 -8.48
C LEU A 580 -9.92 24.75 -7.68
N ALA A 581 -9.94 25.40 -6.52
CA ALA A 581 -8.89 25.28 -5.53
C ALA A 581 -9.19 24.13 -4.57
N ASN A 582 -8.19 23.30 -4.29
CA ASN A 582 -8.28 22.21 -3.33
C ASN A 582 -7.03 22.19 -2.45
N GLY A 583 -7.22 21.90 -1.15
CA GLY A 583 -6.14 21.76 -0.20
C GLY A 583 -6.49 20.76 0.89
N SER A 584 -5.47 20.18 1.50
CA SER A 584 -5.67 19.23 2.60
C SER A 584 -4.50 19.19 3.55
N VAL A 585 -4.78 18.92 4.82
CA VAL A 585 -3.77 18.70 5.87
C VAL A 585 -4.24 17.55 6.75
N VAL A 586 -3.33 16.65 7.09
CA VAL A 586 -3.52 15.65 8.15
C VAL A 586 -2.54 15.90 9.29
N ARG A 587 -3.03 15.70 10.51
CA ARG A 587 -2.24 15.75 11.74
C ARG A 587 -2.48 14.45 12.48
N GLU A 588 -1.41 13.76 12.84
CA GLU A 588 -1.49 12.50 13.57
C GLU A 588 -0.69 12.59 14.85
N ILE A 589 -1.21 11.97 15.90
CA ILE A 589 -0.58 11.87 17.20
C ILE A 589 -0.67 10.43 17.67
N TRP A 590 0.49 9.82 17.88
CA TRP A 590 0.63 8.49 18.43
C TRP A 590 1.35 8.60 19.77
N THR A 591 0.83 7.97 20.82
CA THR A 591 1.50 7.98 22.13
C THR A 591 1.58 6.58 22.74
N ILE A 592 2.64 6.33 23.51
CA ILE A 592 2.80 5.11 24.30
C ILE A 592 3.82 5.31 25.44
N HIS A 593 3.63 4.62 26.56
CA HIS A 593 4.58 4.50 27.65
C HIS A 593 5.42 3.21 27.47
N PRO A 594 6.74 3.23 27.68
CA PRO A 594 7.62 2.08 27.41
C PRO A 594 7.26 0.81 28.21
N ASP A 595 6.64 0.94 29.38
CA ASP A 595 6.30 -0.18 30.27
C ASP A 595 4.81 -0.54 30.29
N ASP A 596 3.94 0.22 29.59
CA ASP A 596 2.49 0.01 29.63
C ASP A 596 1.88 -0.06 28.22
N PRO A 597 1.56 -1.25 27.70
CA PRO A 597 0.96 -1.37 26.37
C PRO A 597 -0.45 -0.79 26.28
N LEU A 598 -1.17 -0.63 27.40
CA LEU A 598 -2.52 -0.08 27.42
C LEU A 598 -2.54 1.45 27.34
N SER A 599 -1.37 2.08 27.47
CA SER A 599 -1.19 3.52 27.26
C SER A 599 -1.18 3.92 25.78
N ALA A 600 -1.19 2.96 24.85
CA ALA A 600 -1.15 3.23 23.42
C ALA A 600 -2.39 4.00 22.95
N THR A 601 -2.18 5.13 22.28
CA THR A 601 -3.24 5.92 21.64
C THR A 601 -2.83 6.33 20.24
N GLY A 602 -3.81 6.48 19.35
CA GLY A 602 -3.72 7.15 18.06
C GLY A 602 -4.81 8.20 17.92
N ALA A 603 -4.49 9.36 17.36
CA ALA A 603 -5.44 10.41 17.07
C ALA A 603 -5.12 11.04 15.71
N THR A 604 -6.14 11.30 14.90
CA THR A 604 -6.00 12.04 13.62
C THR A 604 -6.90 13.26 13.58
N HIS A 605 -6.46 14.29 12.88
CA HIS A 605 -7.25 15.45 12.50
C HIS A 605 -6.95 15.80 11.04
N TRP A 606 -7.96 15.61 10.19
CA TRP A 606 -7.92 16.04 8.79
C TRP A 606 -8.70 17.32 8.58
N THR A 607 -8.15 18.18 7.73
CA THR A 607 -8.83 19.33 7.12
C THR A 607 -8.82 19.16 5.62
N GLN A 608 -9.98 19.29 4.96
CA GLN A 608 -10.14 19.31 3.51
C GLN A 608 -10.80 20.61 3.09
N THR A 609 -10.26 21.31 2.10
CA THR A 609 -10.84 22.55 1.57
C THR A 609 -11.09 22.44 0.07
N LEU A 610 -12.24 22.95 -0.38
CA LEU A 610 -12.53 23.16 -1.79
C LEU A 610 -13.13 24.57 -1.98
N SER A 611 -12.69 25.29 -3.00
CA SER A 611 -13.28 26.59 -3.33
C SER A 611 -13.21 26.93 -4.81
N ARG A 612 -14.18 27.72 -5.28
CA ARG A 612 -14.19 28.32 -6.61
C ARG A 612 -15.13 29.52 -6.63
N ASN A 613 -14.62 30.69 -7.01
CA ASN A 613 -15.37 31.96 -6.96
C ASN A 613 -15.95 32.20 -5.54
N GLU A 614 -17.26 32.39 -5.43
CA GLU A 614 -17.95 32.60 -4.14
C GLU A 614 -18.30 31.28 -3.41
N TRP A 615 -18.15 30.12 -4.07
CA TRP A 615 -18.42 28.82 -3.46
C TRP A 615 -17.19 28.32 -2.69
N SER A 616 -17.39 27.94 -1.44
CA SER A 616 -16.37 27.27 -0.65
C SER A 616 -16.99 26.29 0.34
N VAL A 617 -16.29 25.18 0.55
CA VAL A 617 -16.65 24.14 1.51
C VAL A 617 -15.39 23.66 2.23
N ARG A 618 -15.58 23.23 3.47
CA ARG A 618 -14.53 22.63 4.28
C ARG A 618 -15.10 21.44 5.03
N THR A 619 -14.34 20.36 5.10
CA THR A 619 -14.62 19.28 6.05
C THR A 619 -13.49 19.13 7.04
N GLU A 620 -13.85 18.85 8.28
CA GLU A 620 -12.94 18.49 9.35
C GLU A 620 -13.32 17.09 9.81
N THR A 621 -12.35 16.19 9.92
CA THR A 621 -12.59 14.88 10.54
C THR A 621 -11.59 14.62 11.65
N PHE A 622 -12.10 14.18 12.78
CA PHE A 622 -11.33 13.80 13.96
C PHE A 622 -11.55 12.31 14.19
N ALA A 623 -10.50 11.56 14.50
CA ALA A 623 -10.63 10.17 14.92
C ALA A 623 -9.66 9.87 16.05
N GLU A 624 -10.05 9.01 16.97
CA GLU A 624 -9.22 8.53 18.07
C GLU A 624 -9.36 7.02 18.23
N MET A 625 -8.25 6.38 18.59
CA MET A 625 -8.20 4.97 18.95
C MET A 625 -7.32 4.80 20.18
N ARG A 626 -7.80 3.99 21.11
CA ARG A 626 -7.05 3.49 22.27
C ARG A 626 -7.52 2.09 22.61
N SER A 627 -6.86 1.43 23.54
CA SER A 627 -7.29 0.11 24.01
C SER A 627 -7.17 -0.05 25.51
N ASP A 628 -8.12 -0.75 26.11
CA ASP A 628 -7.91 -1.37 27.42
C ASP A 628 -7.58 -2.87 27.23
N ALA A 629 -7.52 -3.62 28.33
CA ALA A 629 -7.20 -5.05 28.28
C ALA A 629 -8.28 -5.89 27.55
N ALA A 630 -9.52 -5.41 27.48
CA ALA A 630 -10.67 -6.13 26.96
C ALA A 630 -11.24 -5.55 25.67
N ASN A 631 -10.98 -4.28 25.34
CA ASN A 631 -11.61 -3.58 24.22
C ASN A 631 -10.65 -2.64 23.49
N PHE A 632 -10.83 -2.55 22.18
CA PHE A 632 -10.49 -1.34 21.43
C PHE A 632 -11.62 -0.32 21.61
N ILE A 633 -11.26 0.93 21.85
CA ILE A 633 -12.24 2.00 22.04
C ILE A 633 -11.90 3.09 21.03
N VAL A 634 -12.86 3.36 20.15
CA VAL A 634 -12.68 4.22 19.00
C VAL A 634 -13.79 5.25 18.96
N SER A 635 -13.43 6.46 18.55
CA SER A 635 -14.36 7.55 18.31
C SER A 635 -13.96 8.30 17.06
N ALA A 636 -14.94 8.97 16.44
CA ALA A 636 -14.68 9.88 15.34
C ALA A 636 -15.74 10.97 15.28
N ARG A 637 -15.43 12.06 14.58
CA ARG A 637 -16.35 13.17 14.33
C ARG A 637 -16.12 13.68 12.92
N ILE A 638 -17.21 13.97 12.21
CA ILE A 638 -17.19 14.69 10.93
C ILE A 638 -17.88 16.03 11.15
N GLU A 639 -17.26 17.10 10.65
CA GLU A 639 -17.87 18.41 10.54
C GLU A 639 -17.80 18.88 9.08
N ALA A 640 -18.87 19.46 8.57
CA ALA A 640 -18.92 20.01 7.23
C ALA A 640 -19.44 21.45 7.24
N TYR A 641 -18.72 22.32 6.53
CA TYR A 641 -18.93 23.74 6.48
C TYR A 641 -19.20 24.20 5.04
N GLU A 642 -20.17 25.09 4.87
CA GLU A 642 -20.40 25.85 3.63
C GLU A 642 -20.06 27.32 3.92
N GLY A 643 -18.97 27.81 3.34
CA GLY A 643 -18.25 28.97 3.87
C GLY A 643 -17.82 28.74 5.33
N GLU A 644 -18.16 29.68 6.21
CA GLU A 644 -17.88 29.58 7.66
C GLU A 644 -19.02 28.90 8.46
N LYS A 645 -20.12 28.56 7.80
CA LYS A 645 -21.30 28.01 8.47
C LYS A 645 -21.18 26.49 8.59
N LEU A 646 -21.18 25.97 9.81
CA LEU A 646 -21.37 24.54 10.08
C LEU A 646 -22.78 24.13 9.60
N ILE A 647 -22.84 23.19 8.65
CA ILE A 647 -24.10 22.70 8.09
C ILE A 647 -24.41 21.25 8.45
N PHE A 648 -23.41 20.49 8.89
CA PHE A 648 -23.55 19.10 9.30
C PHE A 648 -22.47 18.74 10.30
N GLU A 649 -22.84 17.96 11.32
CA GLU A 649 -21.92 17.31 12.25
C GLU A 649 -22.44 15.90 12.58
N ARG A 650 -21.51 14.96 12.80
CA ARG A 650 -21.85 13.61 13.25
C ARG A 650 -20.70 13.00 14.04
N ASP A 651 -21.04 12.44 15.20
CA ASP A 651 -20.11 11.73 16.07
C ASP A 651 -20.31 10.21 15.96
N PHE A 652 -19.23 9.46 16.17
CA PHE A 652 -19.16 8.02 16.24
C PHE A 652 -18.45 7.63 17.54
N GLU A 653 -18.95 6.63 18.24
CA GLU A 653 -18.27 6.04 19.40
C GLU A 653 -18.61 4.56 19.49
N GLN A 654 -17.59 3.71 19.59
CA GLN A 654 -17.79 2.27 19.74
C GLN A 654 -16.66 1.63 20.56
N ALA A 655 -17.04 0.63 21.34
CA ALA A 655 -16.10 -0.30 21.98
C ALA A 655 -16.19 -1.65 21.27
N ILE A 656 -15.05 -2.17 20.83
CA ILE A 656 -14.95 -3.45 20.13
C ILE A 656 -14.14 -4.41 21.02
N PRO A 657 -14.72 -5.54 21.46
CA PRO A 657 -14.00 -6.51 22.27
C PRO A 657 -12.74 -7.02 21.58
N ARG A 658 -11.62 -7.05 22.31
CA ARG A 658 -10.37 -7.68 21.86
C ARG A 658 -10.53 -9.19 21.88
N SER A 659 -10.06 -9.85 20.83
CA SER A 659 -9.89 -11.30 20.84
C SER A 659 -8.89 -11.69 21.92
N ARG A 660 -9.19 -12.78 22.61
CA ARG A 660 -8.32 -13.39 23.64
C ARG A 660 -7.42 -14.50 23.09
N VAL A 661 -7.53 -14.75 21.79
CA VAL A 661 -6.75 -15.72 21.02
C VAL A 661 -6.31 -15.09 19.72
#